data_AF-A0A9E3I3B2-F1
#
_entry.id   AF-A0A9E3I3B2-F1
#
_cell.length_a   1.000
_cell.length_b   1.000
_cell.length_c   1.000
_cell.angle_alpha   90.00
_cell.angle_beta   90.00
_cell.angle_gamma   90.00
#
_symmetry.space_group_name_H-M   'P 1'
#
loop_
_entity.id
_entity.type
_entity.pdbx_description
1 polymer ?
#
loop_
_entity_poly.entity_id
_entity_poly.type
_entity_poly.pdbx_seq_one_letter_code
_entity_poly.pdbx_strand_id
1 'polypeptide(L)'
;MIKRIKRISQVGVFSDANCAPLGFDKSTIIYGLNTYGKSTLCDIFQSLSQDNPELIKNRKTIPQNAQPQIVEISVSADLESTEESIIFKNGRWQANTTNEHLEVFGQSFIHDNVFTGLSFERPNKVNFTNFILGAEGVRLANTIEQLKKDRREKNKELVNSIPAFVKGKTPNEIEAFIALEVEEQLDQIKNGITSKQEILFEERKLLTNVAGIIEKKEPSRISFNGYRIKKLVKYINKFLEDSFESLQKDALEKIKMHLAKNTKDSTLANSWLKQGIDIQKDSSNNCPFCSQDLTTVEDLISAYRSYFSDEYEKFTTICIGGLQRCMESLESIELNVYKSLLVNLSILKDYSSMITGDEFAGTLLEYDKSVNRFQKLETKTKGGFLDLIKSLRSTIKQKTMAPHMSATPLDFNATNFRAQLIREYYTELRSAQNLTAQLIKQIFIFKEDLRTDKKTQYIQQLEEEIAQLKKKEARLEQDGDCEKYKKIEGEIVVLKNELTTTQTKMEDSQREYVETYFEMTNKIFEKLGSNDFKLKKETNDKGNRKIYGVSVVYKDMPIPKDKISVVFSESDRRALALSIFLAKVQLKSTEELDKSIIMLDDPSTSFDDNRITSIIQLISKLSKDTAQMIILTHYPNFIKRYYELRNSAKLFKIKKFEHTCLIDEMDKEQLCQNVHEKRCDKIIQFINRQTQDDPRMKIRVFFENHIRIMFRKQILELDLVAEQLRPVLIGLKDNQVISASTFAELDKYRKALNPEHHPQYNTVNSEDVRQQATEIMEFLFNIDFDKKAFRVELRDLKKLRAKELRGNVIKDSIGKANAALNIIFNDGISISMIGRAAARPESWVIDESVQEANVVIRKFACVHVTGNTFDPIARCGQCILLSDSDDMPADGDLVVGESREQEKYLRRISFNDDSAFLYSINPLKITAPLQVDRKTLSLHRVVGVLYDPCRHCDMEIINGNEWHPCKNIDPSYFENKKIIAVEGDSIEPIARKGQKVLVEVGMAPKCCKIESGGLAVIETEEGSVGNEIKRVYPKKDNWILFSANPLEPYTPDIIPIEKIKKVWPLKGVIFEVAENQF
;
A
#
# COMPACT_ATOMS: atom_id res chain seq x y z
N MET A 1 -12.32 10.78 38.02
CA MET A 1 -12.66 12.18 37.69
C MET A 1 -11.66 13.15 38.34
N ILE A 2 -11.46 14.33 37.75
CA ILE A 2 -10.66 15.43 38.33
C ILE A 2 -11.58 16.28 39.19
N LYS A 3 -11.30 16.38 40.49
CA LYS A 3 -12.15 17.08 41.46
C LYS A 3 -11.82 18.55 41.59
N ARG A 4 -10.55 18.93 41.54
CA ARG A 4 -10.10 20.32 41.64
C ARG A 4 -8.62 20.42 41.31
N ILE A 5 -8.21 21.60 40.85
CA ILE A 5 -6.81 21.98 40.84
C ILE A 5 -6.54 22.64 42.20
N LYS A 6 -5.69 22.05 43.05
CA LYS A 6 -5.39 22.62 44.38
C LYS A 6 -4.43 23.79 44.26
N ARG A 7 -3.32 23.60 43.52
CA ARG A 7 -2.29 24.63 43.36
C ARG A 7 -1.57 24.51 42.03
N ILE A 8 -1.22 25.65 41.42
CA ILE A 8 -0.30 25.76 40.29
C ILE A 8 0.75 26.81 40.65
N SER A 9 2.04 26.46 40.66
CA SER A 9 3.13 27.38 40.98
C SER A 9 4.28 27.24 39.99
N GLN A 10 4.77 28.37 39.51
CA GLN A 10 5.84 28.49 38.52
C GLN A 10 5.59 27.73 37.20
N VAL A 11 4.35 27.77 36.70
CA VAL A 11 3.98 27.20 35.39
C VAL A 11 3.28 28.24 34.52
N GLY A 12 3.94 28.67 33.45
CA GLY A 12 3.47 29.67 32.49
C GLY A 12 3.14 30.98 33.19
N VAL A 13 1.91 31.45 33.03
CA VAL A 13 1.40 32.68 33.67
C VAL A 13 0.94 32.47 35.12
N PHE A 14 0.89 31.22 35.60
CA PHE A 14 0.51 30.89 36.98
C PHE A 14 1.79 30.84 37.84
N SER A 15 2.18 32.00 38.38
CA SER A 15 3.40 32.10 39.20
C SER A 15 3.19 31.50 40.60
N ASP A 16 2.02 31.72 41.18
CA ASP A 16 1.48 31.05 42.37
C ASP A 16 -0.04 31.22 42.40
N ALA A 17 -0.78 30.17 42.04
CA ALA A 17 -2.22 30.15 41.96
C ALA A 17 -2.78 29.09 42.91
N ASN A 18 -3.55 29.52 43.91
CA ASN A 18 -4.31 28.65 44.79
C ASN A 18 -5.74 28.54 44.27
N CYS A 19 -6.14 27.33 43.89
CA CYS A 19 -7.43 27.04 43.27
C CYS A 19 -8.24 26.00 44.07
N ALA A 20 -7.77 25.62 45.27
CA ALA A 20 -8.35 24.55 46.08
C ALA A 20 -9.86 24.69 46.42
N PRO A 21 -10.45 25.90 46.55
CA PRO A 21 -11.90 26.03 46.76
C PRO A 21 -12.76 25.61 45.56
N LEU A 22 -12.19 25.56 44.35
CA LEU A 22 -12.94 25.39 43.10
C LEU A 22 -13.10 23.91 42.75
N GLY A 23 -14.28 23.36 43.06
CA GLY A 23 -14.66 21.98 42.73
C GLY A 23 -15.20 21.84 41.30
N PHE A 24 -14.58 20.98 40.52
CA PHE A 24 -15.02 20.57 39.18
C PHE A 24 -16.19 19.58 39.30
N ASP A 25 -17.05 19.57 38.29
CA ASP A 25 -18.22 18.69 38.17
C ASP A 25 -18.16 17.88 36.86
N LYS A 26 -19.17 17.04 36.57
CA LYS A 26 -19.30 16.24 35.35
C LYS A 26 -19.12 17.08 34.08
N SER A 27 -19.57 18.34 34.09
CA SER A 27 -19.21 19.31 33.04
C SER A 27 -18.70 20.59 33.66
N THR A 28 -17.52 21.04 33.24
CA THR A 28 -16.86 22.23 33.75
C THR A 28 -16.34 23.07 32.59
N ILE A 29 -16.65 24.37 32.57
CA ILE A 29 -16.17 25.33 31.57
C ILE A 29 -15.28 26.35 32.26
N ILE A 30 -14.09 26.57 31.70
CA ILE A 30 -13.15 27.59 32.17
C ILE A 30 -12.99 28.64 31.08
N TYR A 31 -13.55 29.81 31.33
CA TYR A 31 -13.44 30.98 30.48
C TYR A 31 -12.10 31.69 30.69
N GLY A 32 -11.44 32.10 29.61
CA GLY A 32 -10.27 32.97 29.72
C GLY A 32 -9.97 33.68 28.42
N LEU A 33 -9.56 34.95 28.50
CA LEU A 33 -9.07 35.67 27.32
C LEU A 33 -7.75 35.08 26.82
N ASN A 34 -7.35 35.46 25.60
CA ASN A 34 -6.02 35.11 25.11
C ASN A 34 -4.96 35.74 26.03
N THR A 35 -3.82 35.07 26.17
CA THR A 35 -2.73 35.40 27.13
C THR A 35 -3.01 35.10 28.60
N TYR A 36 -4.21 34.65 28.99
CA TYR A 36 -4.56 34.46 30.41
C TYR A 36 -4.17 33.07 30.96
N GLY A 37 -3.63 32.17 30.13
CA GLY A 37 -3.11 30.88 30.59
C GLY A 37 -3.93 29.64 30.23
N LYS A 38 -4.94 29.74 29.37
CA LYS A 38 -5.71 28.56 28.87
C LYS A 38 -4.80 27.47 28.32
N SER A 39 -3.92 27.82 27.38
CA SER A 39 -2.96 26.86 26.80
C SER A 39 -1.96 26.32 27.84
N THR A 40 -1.68 27.08 28.91
CA THR A 40 -0.88 26.57 30.04
C THR A 40 -1.64 25.51 30.83
N LEU A 41 -2.95 25.69 31.07
CA LEU A 41 -3.79 24.64 31.65
C LEU A 41 -3.86 23.42 30.73
N CYS A 42 -4.08 23.63 29.42
CA CYS A 42 -4.07 22.55 28.43
C CYS A 42 -2.80 21.71 28.51
N ASP A 43 -1.62 22.34 28.58
CA ASP A 43 -0.36 21.60 28.66
C ASP A 43 -0.13 20.92 30.02
N ILE A 44 -0.69 21.43 31.11
CA ILE A 44 -0.70 20.74 32.41
C ILE A 44 -1.52 19.44 32.30
N PHE A 45 -2.73 19.49 31.74
CA PHE A 45 -3.56 18.30 31.55
C PHE A 45 -2.96 17.35 30.50
N GLN A 46 -2.32 17.87 29.45
CA GLN A 46 -1.60 17.08 28.46
C GLN A 46 -0.41 16.34 29.10
N SER A 47 0.35 17.03 29.95
CA SER A 47 1.44 16.46 30.73
C SER A 47 0.96 15.34 31.65
N LEU A 48 -0.20 15.54 32.28
CA LEU A 48 -0.86 14.55 33.14
C LEU A 48 -1.34 13.33 32.33
N SER A 49 -1.97 13.55 31.17
CA SER A 49 -2.46 12.51 30.26
C SER A 49 -1.33 11.64 29.70
N GLN A 50 -0.24 12.25 29.26
CA GLN A 50 0.89 11.54 28.63
C GLN A 50 1.97 11.09 29.61
N ASP A 51 1.81 11.41 30.90
CA ASP A 51 2.86 11.31 31.93
C ASP A 51 4.21 11.89 31.44
N ASN A 52 4.15 13.07 30.81
CA ASN A 52 5.31 13.73 30.18
C ASN A 52 5.70 15.01 30.96
N PRO A 53 6.70 14.95 31.86
CA PRO A 53 7.13 16.09 32.67
C PRO A 53 7.66 17.29 31.88
N GLU A 54 8.18 17.08 30.68
CA GLU A 54 8.85 18.12 29.90
C GLU A 54 7.90 19.26 29.51
N LEU A 55 6.62 18.97 29.32
CA LEU A 55 5.58 19.97 29.02
C LEU A 55 5.42 21.01 30.15
N ILE A 56 5.58 20.59 31.42
CA ILE A 56 5.55 21.50 32.56
C ILE A 56 6.93 22.16 32.76
N LYS A 57 8.02 21.39 32.69
CA LYS A 57 9.39 21.92 32.87
C LYS A 57 9.71 23.06 31.90
N ASN A 58 9.36 22.88 30.62
CA ASN A 58 9.58 23.86 29.57
C ASN A 58 8.72 25.12 29.71
N ARG A 59 7.67 25.06 30.55
CA ARG A 59 6.79 26.19 30.86
C ARG A 59 7.12 26.85 32.20
N LYS A 60 8.39 26.91 32.61
CA LYS A 60 8.74 27.64 33.81
C LYS A 60 8.34 29.13 33.69
N THR A 61 7.72 29.70 34.72
CA THR A 61 7.27 31.09 34.71
C THR A 61 8.44 32.06 34.51
N ILE A 62 8.21 33.10 33.72
CA ILE A 62 9.17 34.19 33.44
C ILE A 62 8.51 35.53 33.83
N PRO A 63 9.14 36.36 34.69
CA PRO A 63 10.36 36.08 35.44
C PRO A 63 10.13 35.02 36.53
N GLN A 64 11.16 34.22 36.81
CA GLN A 64 11.08 33.17 37.83
C GLN A 64 11.06 33.79 39.23
N ASN A 65 10.27 33.23 40.15
CA ASN A 65 10.31 33.59 41.57
C ASN A 65 11.01 32.49 42.40
N ALA A 66 11.12 32.70 43.72
CA ALA A 66 11.77 31.75 44.64
C ALA A 66 10.94 30.49 44.96
N GLN A 67 9.72 30.36 44.45
CA GLN A 67 8.86 29.20 44.69
C GLN A 67 9.30 28.01 43.80
N PRO A 68 9.12 26.76 44.26
CA PRO A 68 9.34 25.58 43.44
C PRO A 68 8.23 25.43 42.39
N GLN A 69 8.57 24.81 41.25
CA GLN A 69 7.59 24.41 40.25
C GLN A 69 6.74 23.24 40.78
N ILE A 70 5.46 23.52 41.02
CA ILE A 70 4.51 22.58 41.62
C ILE A 70 3.17 22.67 40.90
N VAL A 71 2.58 21.50 40.61
CA VAL A 71 1.16 21.39 40.25
C VAL A 71 0.55 20.33 41.16
N GLU A 72 -0.55 20.65 41.83
CA GLU A 72 -1.30 19.71 42.65
C GLU A 72 -2.75 19.65 42.15
N ILE A 73 -3.19 18.45 41.77
CA ILE A 73 -4.53 18.18 41.25
C ILE A 73 -5.14 17.08 42.12
N SER A 74 -6.39 17.28 42.53
CA SER A 74 -7.14 16.25 43.24
C SER A 74 -8.01 15.45 42.29
N VAL A 75 -8.03 14.13 42.48
CA VAL A 75 -8.78 13.16 41.68
C VAL A 75 -9.56 12.22 42.60
N SER A 76 -10.57 11.55 42.05
CA SER A 76 -11.37 10.55 42.76
C SER A 76 -11.99 9.58 41.76
N ALA A 77 -12.47 8.42 42.20
CA ALA A 77 -13.15 7.46 41.33
C ALA A 77 -14.42 8.08 40.69
N ASP A 78 -15.27 8.67 41.53
CA ASP A 78 -16.48 9.42 41.15
C ASP A 78 -16.56 10.77 41.89
N LEU A 79 -17.64 11.54 41.73
CA LEU A 79 -17.78 12.83 42.40
C LEU A 79 -17.97 12.75 43.92
N GLU A 80 -18.25 11.58 44.50
CA GLU A 80 -18.62 11.42 45.92
C GLU A 80 -17.56 10.65 46.74
N SER A 81 -16.63 9.99 46.06
CA SER A 81 -15.52 9.21 46.63
C SER A 81 -14.43 10.08 47.26
N THR A 82 -13.57 9.45 48.06
CA THR A 82 -12.41 10.10 48.69
C THR A 82 -11.46 10.72 47.67
N GLU A 83 -11.01 11.95 47.94
CA GLU A 83 -10.08 12.68 47.07
C GLU A 83 -8.63 12.23 47.30
N GLU A 84 -7.94 11.88 46.22
CA GLU A 84 -6.50 11.61 46.16
C GLU A 84 -5.78 12.79 45.50
N SER A 85 -4.54 13.09 45.90
CA SER A 85 -3.72 14.16 45.28
C SER A 85 -2.69 13.59 44.32
N ILE A 86 -2.69 14.08 43.09
CA ILE A 86 -1.62 13.91 42.10
C ILE A 86 -0.75 15.16 42.13
N ILE A 87 0.56 14.98 42.32
CA ILE A 87 1.49 16.11 42.54
C ILE A 87 2.63 16.05 41.52
N PHE A 88 2.78 17.12 40.74
CA PHE A 88 4.02 17.41 40.01
C PHE A 88 4.97 18.16 40.94
N LYS A 89 6.12 17.56 41.24
CA LYS A 89 7.18 18.21 42.03
C LYS A 89 8.54 17.58 41.69
N ASN A 90 9.59 18.39 41.72
CA ASN A 90 10.96 17.98 41.38
C ASN A 90 11.08 17.40 39.95
N GLY A 91 10.30 17.94 39.01
CA GLY A 91 10.39 17.56 37.60
C GLY A 91 9.78 16.20 37.24
N ARG A 92 8.88 15.66 38.07
CA ARG A 92 8.12 14.43 37.79
C ARG A 92 6.72 14.49 38.41
N TRP A 93 5.78 13.75 37.83
CA TRP A 93 4.48 13.46 38.46
C TRP A 93 4.65 12.36 39.53
N GLN A 94 3.84 12.45 40.58
CA GLN A 94 3.76 11.48 41.68
C GLN A 94 2.31 11.02 41.80
N ALA A 95 2.11 9.71 41.92
CA ALA A 95 0.78 9.08 42.03
C ALA A 95 -0.16 9.39 40.85
N ASN A 96 0.36 9.51 39.62
CA ASN A 96 -0.48 9.74 38.44
C ASN A 96 -1.29 8.49 38.08
N THR A 97 -2.59 8.53 38.36
CA THR A 97 -3.55 7.44 38.07
C THR A 97 -4.54 7.79 36.94
N THR A 98 -4.41 8.98 36.35
CA THR A 98 -5.38 9.52 35.37
C THR A 98 -4.95 9.39 33.91
N ASN A 99 -3.71 9.00 33.65
CA ASN A 99 -3.13 8.92 32.30
C ASN A 99 -3.92 8.01 31.33
N GLU A 100 -4.52 6.92 31.81
CA GLU A 100 -5.31 5.99 30.98
C GLU A 100 -6.73 6.49 30.65
N HIS A 101 -7.21 7.50 31.37
CA HIS A 101 -8.60 7.96 31.28
C HIS A 101 -8.74 9.39 30.78
N LEU A 102 -7.67 10.19 30.77
CA LEU A 102 -7.69 11.59 30.36
C LEU A 102 -7.30 11.74 28.88
N GLU A 103 -8.24 12.20 28.05
CA GLU A 103 -8.02 12.55 26.64
C GLU A 103 -8.05 14.08 26.48
N VAL A 104 -7.00 14.65 25.89
CA VAL A 104 -6.83 16.10 25.76
C VAL A 104 -6.77 16.50 24.29
N PHE A 105 -7.66 17.42 23.90
CA PHE A 105 -7.65 18.07 22.60
C PHE A 105 -7.17 19.51 22.76
N GLY A 106 -6.10 19.87 22.06
CA GLY A 106 -5.56 21.22 22.04
C GLY A 106 -4.59 21.42 20.88
N GLN A 107 -3.88 22.55 20.87
CA GLN A 107 -2.98 22.90 19.75
C GLN A 107 -1.86 21.86 19.55
N SER A 108 -1.31 21.29 20.61
CA SER A 108 -0.29 20.24 20.55
C SER A 108 -0.80 18.98 19.87
N PHE A 109 -2.07 18.59 20.10
CA PHE A 109 -2.69 17.47 19.40
C PHE A 109 -2.74 17.71 17.88
N ILE A 110 -3.15 18.91 17.47
CA ILE A 110 -3.22 19.31 16.05
C ILE A 110 -1.82 19.25 15.44
N HIS A 111 -0.84 19.86 16.13
CA HIS A 111 0.56 19.91 15.69
C HIS A 111 1.14 18.51 15.51
N ASP A 112 0.95 17.63 16.50
CA ASP A 112 1.65 16.36 16.53
C ASP A 112 0.98 15.29 15.67
N ASN A 113 -0.35 15.33 15.51
CA ASN A 113 -1.12 14.25 14.89
C ASN A 113 -1.78 14.63 13.56
N VAL A 114 -1.91 15.93 13.23
CA VAL A 114 -2.66 16.36 12.04
C VAL A 114 -1.81 17.25 11.14
N PHE A 115 -1.41 18.44 11.59
CA PHE A 115 -0.71 19.45 10.80
C PHE A 115 0.48 20.05 11.55
N THR A 116 1.70 19.96 11.00
CA THR A 116 2.82 20.82 11.44
C THR A 116 2.76 22.13 10.65
N GLY A 117 2.34 23.22 11.29
CA GLY A 117 2.14 24.52 10.62
C GLY A 117 1.01 24.44 9.57
N LEU A 118 1.38 24.40 8.28
CA LEU A 118 0.42 24.27 7.17
C LEU A 118 0.52 22.91 6.45
N SER A 119 1.51 22.06 6.75
CA SER A 119 1.83 20.86 5.98
C SER A 119 1.59 19.56 6.76
N PHE A 120 1.38 18.47 6.01
CA PHE A 120 1.39 17.10 6.53
C PHE A 120 2.81 16.53 6.46
N GLU A 121 3.50 16.48 7.60
CA GLU A 121 4.84 15.92 7.68
C GLU A 121 4.83 14.43 8.04
N ARG A 122 5.98 13.76 7.82
CA ARG A 122 6.14 12.34 8.16
C ARG A 122 5.93 12.05 9.66
N PRO A 123 6.43 12.87 10.61
CA PRO A 123 6.15 12.68 12.03
C PRO A 123 4.65 12.70 12.34
N ASN A 124 3.87 13.57 11.70
CA ASN A 124 2.41 13.62 11.90
C ASN A 124 1.76 12.31 11.52
N LYS A 125 2.14 11.71 10.39
CA LYS A 125 1.59 10.43 9.94
C LYS A 125 1.92 9.28 10.90
N VAL A 126 3.13 9.29 11.47
CA VAL A 126 3.54 8.29 12.47
C VAL A 126 2.73 8.46 13.76
N ASN A 127 2.60 9.67 14.27
CA ASN A 127 1.81 9.94 15.49
C ASN A 127 0.33 9.66 15.27
N PHE A 128 -0.25 10.07 14.13
CA PHE A 128 -1.61 9.73 13.72
C PHE A 128 -1.84 8.22 13.67
N THR A 129 -0.88 7.47 13.08
CA THR A 129 -0.91 6.01 13.08
C THR A 129 -0.94 5.46 14.51
N ASN A 130 -0.11 5.99 15.41
CA ASN A 130 -0.07 5.56 16.80
C ASN A 130 -1.37 5.88 17.54
N PHE A 131 -1.94 7.05 17.26
CA PHE A 131 -3.19 7.51 17.83
C PHE A 131 -4.36 6.61 17.43
N ILE A 132 -4.41 6.19 16.15
CA ILE A 132 -5.45 5.26 15.66
C ILE A 132 -5.24 3.87 16.24
N LEU A 133 -4.03 3.30 16.12
CA LEU A 133 -3.75 1.90 16.47
C LEU A 133 -3.90 1.60 17.98
N GLY A 134 -3.86 2.61 18.83
CA GLY A 134 -3.88 2.45 20.28
C GLY A 134 -2.64 1.70 20.82
N ALA A 135 -2.62 1.43 22.12
CA ALA A 135 -1.45 0.85 22.79
C ALA A 135 -1.09 -0.55 22.25
N GLU A 136 -2.09 -1.40 22.03
CA GLU A 136 -1.87 -2.76 21.52
C GLU A 136 -1.39 -2.77 20.06
N GLY A 137 -2.02 -1.98 19.18
CA GLY A 137 -1.60 -1.88 17.79
C GLY A 137 -0.22 -1.24 17.63
N VAL A 138 0.16 -0.29 18.49
CA VAL A 138 1.53 0.25 18.55
C VAL A 138 2.53 -0.81 18.99
N ARG A 139 2.19 -1.64 19.99
CA ARG A 139 3.05 -2.76 20.44
C ARG A 139 3.29 -3.77 19.31
N LEU A 140 2.23 -4.16 18.60
CA LEU A 140 2.33 -5.06 17.45
C LEU A 140 3.17 -4.43 16.32
N ALA A 141 2.96 -3.14 16.02
CA ALA A 141 3.72 -2.42 15.00
C ALA A 141 5.23 -2.35 15.34
N ASN A 142 5.58 -2.08 16.60
CA ASN A 142 6.96 -2.07 17.07
C ASN A 142 7.59 -3.48 16.99
N THR A 143 6.82 -4.52 17.31
CA THR A 143 7.26 -5.92 17.18
C THR A 143 7.56 -6.28 15.73
N ILE A 144 6.67 -5.89 14.79
CA ILE A 144 6.88 -6.08 13.35
C ILE A 144 8.12 -5.34 12.85
N GLU A 145 8.34 -4.11 13.34
CA GLU A 145 9.54 -3.33 13.01
C GLU A 145 10.82 -4.03 13.47
N GLN A 146 10.82 -4.54 14.71
CA GLN A 146 11.95 -5.30 15.26
C GLN A 146 12.20 -6.60 14.46
N LEU A 147 11.16 -7.41 14.22
CA LEU A 147 11.26 -8.65 13.44
C LEU A 147 11.81 -8.40 12.02
N LYS A 148 11.41 -7.30 11.36
CA LYS A 148 11.98 -6.92 10.05
C LYS A 148 13.46 -6.54 10.14
N LYS A 149 13.87 -5.88 11.22
CA LYS A 149 15.27 -5.52 11.47
C LYS A 149 16.11 -6.77 11.71
N ASP A 150 15.67 -7.64 12.60
CA ASP A 150 16.35 -8.90 12.93
C ASP A 150 16.47 -9.79 11.69
N ARG A 151 15.41 -9.89 10.88
CA ARG A 151 15.44 -10.61 9.60
C ARG A 151 16.46 -10.01 8.62
N ARG A 152 16.62 -8.69 8.55
CA ARG A 152 17.62 -8.06 7.68
C ARG A 152 19.05 -8.35 8.16
N GLU A 153 19.28 -8.31 9.46
CA GLU A 153 20.56 -8.64 10.06
C GLU A 153 20.91 -10.11 9.81
N LYS A 154 19.96 -11.03 10.02
CA LYS A 154 20.12 -12.46 9.71
C LYS A 154 20.34 -12.75 8.23
N ASN A 155 19.66 -12.05 7.31
CA ASN A 155 19.94 -12.20 5.88
C ASN A 155 21.37 -11.74 5.51
N LYS A 156 21.90 -10.69 6.15
CA LYS A 156 23.30 -10.30 5.97
C LYS A 156 24.24 -11.37 6.53
N GLU A 157 23.90 -11.93 7.69
CA GLU A 157 24.66 -13.04 8.30
C GLU A 157 24.68 -14.28 7.38
N LEU A 158 23.54 -14.64 6.78
CA LEU A 158 23.39 -15.75 5.84
C LEU A 158 24.30 -15.61 4.61
N VAL A 159 24.37 -14.41 4.03
CA VAL A 159 25.26 -14.12 2.89
C VAL A 159 26.73 -14.27 3.29
N ASN A 160 27.08 -13.88 4.52
CA ASN A 160 28.43 -14.02 5.03
C ASN A 160 28.79 -15.46 5.44
N SER A 161 27.81 -16.32 5.70
CA SER A 161 28.03 -17.74 6.02
C SER A 161 27.99 -18.66 4.78
N ILE A 162 27.91 -18.12 3.56
CA ILE A 162 28.00 -18.93 2.34
C ILE A 162 29.40 -19.58 2.27
N PRO A 163 29.50 -20.92 2.18
CA PRO A 163 30.78 -21.61 2.08
C PRO A 163 31.60 -21.11 0.88
N ALA A 164 32.92 -20.98 1.08
CA ALA A 164 33.84 -20.44 0.08
C ALA A 164 33.75 -21.15 -1.28
N PHE A 165 33.49 -22.47 -1.29
CA PHE A 165 33.38 -23.28 -2.51
C PHE A 165 32.22 -22.86 -3.43
N VAL A 166 31.10 -22.41 -2.85
CA VAL A 166 29.88 -22.01 -3.60
C VAL A 166 29.64 -20.49 -3.55
N LYS A 167 30.64 -19.71 -3.14
CA LYS A 167 30.52 -18.25 -3.07
C LYS A 167 30.32 -17.66 -4.47
N GLY A 168 29.23 -16.90 -4.66
CA GLY A 168 28.87 -16.30 -5.95
C GLY A 168 28.16 -17.24 -6.93
N LYS A 169 27.79 -18.45 -6.49
CA LYS A 169 26.96 -19.39 -7.26
C LYS A 169 25.47 -19.10 -7.11
N THR A 170 24.66 -19.76 -7.91
CA THR A 170 23.19 -19.63 -7.85
C THR A 170 22.64 -20.25 -6.55
N PRO A 171 21.46 -19.80 -6.06
CA PRO A 171 20.84 -20.35 -4.85
C PRO A 171 20.71 -21.89 -4.88
N ASN A 172 20.29 -22.46 -6.01
CA ASN A 172 20.15 -23.91 -6.18
C ASN A 172 21.47 -24.66 -6.03
N GLU A 173 22.58 -24.09 -6.50
CA GLU A 173 23.91 -24.71 -6.35
C GLU A 173 24.41 -24.66 -4.90
N ILE A 174 24.07 -23.59 -4.17
CA ILE A 174 24.39 -23.45 -2.74
C ILE A 174 23.60 -24.49 -1.94
N GLU A 175 22.29 -24.59 -2.16
CA GLU A 175 21.42 -25.59 -1.52
C GLU A 175 21.90 -27.02 -1.81
N ALA A 176 22.22 -27.33 -3.07
CA ALA A 176 22.71 -28.65 -3.46
C ALA A 176 24.08 -29.00 -2.85
N PHE A 177 24.93 -28.01 -2.54
CA PHE A 177 26.18 -28.23 -1.82
C PHE A 177 25.94 -28.45 -0.33
N ILE A 178 25.09 -27.64 0.29
CA ILE A 178 24.78 -27.73 1.72
C ILE A 178 24.00 -29.01 2.08
N ALA A 179 23.18 -29.50 1.15
CA ALA A 179 22.45 -30.77 1.26
C ALA A 179 23.31 -32.00 0.93
N LEU A 180 24.53 -31.82 0.41
CA LEU A 180 25.41 -32.95 0.09
C LEU A 180 25.84 -33.65 1.37
N GLU A 181 25.50 -34.93 1.46
CA GLU A 181 26.00 -35.86 2.48
C GLU A 181 27.20 -36.63 1.93
N VAL A 182 28.28 -36.69 2.71
CA VAL A 182 29.53 -37.35 2.35
C VAL A 182 29.81 -38.41 3.41
N GLU A 183 29.69 -39.69 3.03
CA GLU A 183 29.93 -40.83 3.92
C GLU A 183 31.43 -41.19 4.01
N GLU A 184 32.21 -40.83 2.98
CA GLU A 184 33.63 -41.16 2.90
C GLU A 184 34.48 -40.26 3.81
N GLN A 185 35.57 -40.81 4.38
CA GLN A 185 36.49 -40.01 5.19
C GLN A 185 37.35 -39.06 4.35
N LEU A 186 37.73 -37.91 4.92
CA LEU A 186 38.52 -36.88 4.24
C LEU A 186 39.83 -37.43 3.65
N ASP A 187 40.53 -38.30 4.38
CA ASP A 187 41.77 -38.92 3.92
C ASP A 187 41.54 -39.85 2.71
N GLN A 188 40.42 -40.56 2.66
CA GLN A 188 40.05 -41.41 1.52
C GLN A 188 39.79 -40.56 0.27
N ILE A 189 39.11 -39.43 0.42
CA ILE A 189 38.84 -38.49 -0.68
C ILE A 189 40.15 -37.86 -1.17
N LYS A 190 41.01 -37.37 -0.27
CA LYS A 190 42.31 -36.78 -0.63
C LYS A 190 43.19 -37.78 -1.38
N ASN A 191 43.31 -39.01 -0.89
CA ASN A 191 44.03 -40.08 -1.59
C ASN A 191 43.40 -40.39 -2.96
N GLY A 192 42.07 -40.38 -3.07
CA GLY A 192 41.34 -40.55 -4.33
C GLY A 192 41.61 -39.42 -5.34
N ILE A 193 41.74 -38.18 -4.88
CA ILE A 193 42.10 -37.02 -5.71
C ILE A 193 43.54 -37.16 -6.20
N THR A 194 44.49 -37.42 -5.30
CA THR A 194 45.91 -37.55 -5.65
C THR A 194 46.14 -38.67 -6.67
N SER A 195 45.59 -39.85 -6.43
CA SER A 195 45.73 -40.99 -7.36
C SER A 195 45.12 -40.69 -8.75
N LYS A 196 43.95 -40.07 -8.83
CA LYS A 196 43.36 -39.67 -10.12
C LYS A 196 44.13 -38.54 -10.79
N GLN A 197 44.72 -37.60 -10.04
CA GLN A 197 45.56 -36.54 -10.58
C GLN A 197 46.85 -37.07 -11.19
N GLU A 198 47.47 -38.09 -10.58
CA GLU A 198 48.63 -38.78 -11.14
C GLU A 198 48.28 -39.46 -12.47
N ILE A 199 47.15 -40.18 -12.52
CA ILE A 199 46.64 -40.79 -13.77
C ILE A 199 46.38 -39.71 -14.83
N LEU A 200 45.69 -38.63 -14.47
CA LEU A 200 45.38 -37.51 -15.36
C LEU A 200 46.66 -36.87 -15.93
N PHE A 201 47.69 -36.71 -15.09
CA PHE A 201 48.98 -36.15 -15.51
C PHE A 201 49.67 -37.01 -16.56
N GLU A 202 49.75 -38.33 -16.34
CA GLU A 202 50.37 -39.25 -17.29
C GLU A 202 49.57 -39.34 -18.61
N GLU A 203 48.24 -39.36 -18.54
CA GLU A 203 47.38 -39.38 -19.75
C GLU A 203 47.50 -38.08 -20.56
N ARG A 204 47.54 -36.91 -19.90
CA ARG A 204 47.80 -35.63 -20.59
C ARG A 204 49.17 -35.58 -21.23
N LYS A 205 50.20 -36.11 -20.55
CA LYS A 205 51.57 -36.18 -21.07
C LYS A 205 51.64 -36.97 -22.38
N LEU A 206 50.90 -38.07 -22.50
CA LEU A 206 50.77 -38.83 -23.75
C LEU A 206 50.16 -37.98 -24.88
N LEU A 207 49.13 -37.17 -24.58
CA LEU A 207 48.51 -36.29 -25.59
C LEU A 207 49.40 -35.14 -26.05
N THR A 208 50.30 -34.63 -25.22
CA THR A 208 51.26 -33.58 -25.60
C THR A 208 52.27 -34.03 -26.68
N ASN A 209 52.50 -35.33 -26.83
CA ASN A 209 53.51 -35.87 -27.76
C ASN A 209 52.93 -36.92 -28.73
N VAL A 210 51.67 -36.74 -29.16
CA VAL A 210 50.98 -37.69 -30.05
C VAL A 210 51.74 -37.91 -31.35
N ALA A 211 52.19 -36.82 -31.99
CA ALA A 211 52.94 -36.90 -33.26
C ALA A 211 54.20 -37.76 -33.12
N GLY A 212 54.99 -37.51 -32.07
CA GLY A 212 56.21 -38.27 -31.80
C GLY A 212 55.94 -39.75 -31.45
N ILE A 213 54.82 -40.07 -30.81
CA ILE A 213 54.42 -41.45 -30.48
C ILE A 213 53.91 -42.20 -31.72
N ILE A 214 53.14 -41.54 -32.59
CA ILE A 214 52.64 -42.14 -33.84
C ILE A 214 53.79 -42.49 -34.78
N GLU A 215 54.79 -41.61 -34.90
CA GLU A 215 55.96 -41.78 -35.75
C GLU A 215 56.97 -42.81 -35.22
N LYS A 216 56.84 -43.27 -33.97
CA LYS A 216 57.72 -44.31 -33.43
C LYS A 216 57.66 -45.59 -34.27
N LYS A 217 58.85 -46.13 -34.54
CA LYS A 217 59.06 -47.38 -35.27
C LYS A 217 58.30 -48.54 -34.61
N GLU A 218 57.76 -49.43 -35.43
CA GLU A 218 57.03 -50.62 -34.98
C GLU A 218 57.88 -51.89 -35.15
N PRO A 219 57.67 -52.92 -34.30
CA PRO A 219 58.35 -54.19 -34.45
C PRO A 219 57.96 -54.83 -35.79
N SER A 220 58.95 -55.39 -36.48
CA SER A 220 58.75 -56.00 -37.79
C SER A 220 58.27 -57.44 -37.65
N ARG A 221 57.41 -57.89 -38.58
CA ARG A 221 57.02 -59.31 -38.63
C ARG A 221 58.26 -60.19 -38.89
N ILE A 222 58.42 -61.26 -38.12
CA ILE A 222 59.53 -62.20 -38.27
C ILE A 222 59.28 -63.08 -39.51
N SER A 223 60.18 -63.01 -40.50
CA SER A 223 60.13 -63.84 -41.71
C SER A 223 61.29 -64.83 -41.73
N PHE A 224 60.97 -66.12 -41.93
CA PHE A 224 61.96 -67.16 -42.19
C PHE A 224 61.33 -68.27 -43.03
N ASN A 225 61.86 -68.52 -44.24
CA ASN A 225 61.30 -69.52 -45.15
C ASN A 225 61.88 -70.92 -44.87
N GLY A 226 61.40 -71.52 -43.80
CA GLY A 226 61.87 -72.82 -43.34
C GLY A 226 61.50 -74.03 -44.19
N TYR A 227 60.43 -73.91 -44.97
CA TYR A 227 59.96 -74.99 -45.84
C TYR A 227 61.01 -75.39 -46.89
N ARG A 228 61.96 -74.48 -47.18
CA ARG A 228 63.05 -74.67 -48.13
C ARG A 228 63.99 -75.80 -47.73
N ILE A 229 64.33 -75.96 -46.43
CA ILE A 229 65.27 -77.00 -45.96
C ILE A 229 64.71 -78.40 -46.21
N LYS A 230 63.48 -78.66 -45.76
CA LYS A 230 62.83 -79.98 -45.90
C LYS A 230 62.65 -80.37 -47.38
N LYS A 231 62.31 -79.39 -48.22
CA LYS A 231 62.14 -79.59 -49.67
C LYS A 231 63.47 -79.91 -50.36
N LEU A 232 64.54 -79.17 -50.03
CA LEU A 232 65.88 -79.38 -50.59
C LEU A 232 66.45 -80.74 -50.22
N VAL A 233 66.34 -81.16 -48.96
CA VAL A 233 66.81 -82.49 -48.53
C VAL A 233 66.06 -83.61 -49.26
N LYS A 234 64.74 -83.46 -49.46
CA LYS A 234 63.95 -84.43 -50.24
C LYS A 234 64.45 -84.55 -51.68
N TYR A 235 64.80 -83.43 -52.33
CA TYR A 235 65.37 -83.46 -53.67
C TYR A 235 66.76 -84.08 -53.71
N ILE A 236 67.62 -83.80 -52.73
CA ILE A 236 68.95 -84.42 -52.63
C ILE A 236 68.83 -85.93 -52.52
N ASN A 237 67.96 -86.44 -51.64
CA ASN A 237 67.76 -87.89 -51.50
C ASN A 237 67.26 -88.53 -52.79
N LYS A 238 66.34 -87.89 -53.52
CA LYS A 238 65.89 -88.38 -54.83
C LYS A 238 67.07 -88.58 -55.79
N PHE A 239 67.94 -87.58 -55.91
CA PHE A 239 69.12 -87.70 -56.79
C PHE A 239 70.16 -88.72 -56.28
N LEU A 240 70.28 -88.93 -54.97
CA LEU A 240 71.15 -89.97 -54.40
C LEU A 240 70.65 -91.38 -54.74
N GLU A 241 69.33 -91.58 -54.73
CA GLU A 241 68.68 -92.88 -55.02
C GLU A 241 68.68 -93.26 -56.51
N ASP A 242 68.68 -92.29 -57.44
CA ASP A 242 68.64 -92.54 -58.89
C ASP A 242 69.84 -93.41 -59.37
N SER A 243 69.63 -94.50 -60.11
CA SER A 243 70.71 -95.39 -60.61
C SER A 243 70.58 -95.68 -62.11
N PHE A 244 71.71 -95.93 -62.81
CA PHE A 244 71.73 -96.20 -64.26
C PHE A 244 71.68 -97.71 -64.62
N GLU A 245 71.64 -98.62 -63.64
CA GLU A 245 71.74 -100.08 -63.85
C GLU A 245 70.59 -100.72 -64.66
N SER A 246 69.54 -99.99 -65.03
CA SER A 246 68.34 -100.58 -65.66
C SER A 246 68.41 -100.76 -67.18
N LEU A 247 69.39 -100.20 -67.89
CA LEU A 247 69.33 -100.08 -69.36
C LEU A 247 70.17 -101.10 -70.16
N GLN A 248 71.17 -101.79 -69.58
CA GLN A 248 71.97 -102.81 -70.31
C GLN A 248 72.60 -103.87 -69.37
N LYS A 249 71.80 -104.81 -68.85
CA LYS A 249 72.26 -105.84 -67.89
C LYS A 249 73.39 -106.73 -68.42
N ASP A 250 73.28 -107.19 -69.66
CA ASP A 250 74.21 -108.19 -70.22
C ASP A 250 75.62 -107.62 -70.45
N ALA A 251 75.71 -106.34 -70.86
CA ALA A 251 76.99 -105.65 -71.00
C ALA A 251 77.65 -105.41 -69.62
N LEU A 252 76.83 -105.11 -68.61
CA LEU A 252 77.28 -104.72 -67.28
C LEU A 252 77.76 -105.92 -66.44
N GLU A 253 77.15 -107.10 -66.58
CA GLU A 253 77.67 -108.33 -65.97
C GLU A 253 79.03 -108.74 -66.54
N LYS A 254 79.20 -108.66 -67.87
CA LYS A 254 80.48 -108.94 -68.55
C LYS A 254 81.59 -108.01 -68.05
N ILE A 255 81.29 -106.72 -67.91
CA ILE A 255 82.24 -105.73 -67.38
C ILE A 255 82.55 -106.00 -65.91
N LYS A 256 81.55 -106.29 -65.07
CA LYS A 256 81.76 -106.63 -63.64
C LYS A 256 82.67 -107.86 -63.47
N MET A 257 82.44 -108.91 -64.25
CA MET A 257 83.29 -110.11 -64.25
C MET A 257 84.73 -109.80 -64.69
N HIS A 258 84.88 -109.00 -65.75
CA HIS A 258 86.20 -108.58 -66.23
C HIS A 258 86.96 -107.78 -65.16
N LEU A 259 86.30 -106.80 -64.55
CA LEU A 259 86.90 -105.95 -63.52
C LEU A 259 87.31 -106.74 -62.29
N ALA A 260 86.43 -107.60 -61.77
CA ALA A 260 86.73 -108.40 -60.59
C ALA A 260 87.94 -109.33 -60.78
N LYS A 261 88.18 -109.81 -62.00
CA LYS A 261 89.30 -110.69 -62.32
C LYS A 261 90.62 -109.92 -62.52
N ASN A 262 90.55 -108.71 -63.08
CA ASN A 262 91.73 -108.03 -63.64
C ASN A 262 92.12 -106.73 -62.94
N THR A 263 91.38 -106.25 -61.94
CA THR A 263 91.68 -104.98 -61.25
C THR A 263 91.75 -105.13 -59.73
N LYS A 264 92.59 -104.31 -59.08
CA LYS A 264 92.69 -104.22 -57.60
C LYS A 264 91.57 -103.37 -56.98
N ASP A 265 91.09 -102.37 -57.73
CA ASP A 265 89.98 -101.49 -57.34
C ASP A 265 89.09 -101.24 -58.57
N SER A 266 87.88 -101.78 -58.53
CA SER A 266 86.91 -101.68 -59.63
C SER A 266 86.37 -100.26 -59.83
N THR A 267 86.45 -99.38 -58.83
CA THR A 267 85.89 -98.01 -58.93
C THR A 267 86.80 -97.07 -59.71
N LEU A 268 88.12 -97.11 -59.48
CA LEU A 268 89.10 -96.34 -60.28
C LEU A 268 89.21 -96.86 -61.72
N ALA A 269 89.03 -98.17 -61.90
CA ALA A 269 89.15 -98.82 -63.19
C ALA A 269 88.13 -98.32 -64.22
N ASN A 270 86.90 -97.98 -63.81
CA ASN A 270 85.86 -97.53 -64.73
C ASN A 270 86.20 -96.21 -65.44
N SER A 271 86.76 -95.23 -64.71
CA SER A 271 87.17 -93.96 -65.33
C SER A 271 88.35 -94.15 -66.30
N TRP A 272 89.28 -95.05 -65.96
CA TRP A 272 90.41 -95.37 -66.82
C TRP A 272 90.00 -96.16 -68.06
N LEU A 273 89.07 -97.13 -67.92
CA LEU A 273 88.54 -97.90 -69.04
C LEU A 273 87.77 -97.00 -70.01
N LYS A 274 86.96 -96.05 -69.52
CA LYS A 274 86.32 -95.04 -70.37
C LYS A 274 87.37 -94.26 -71.17
N GLN A 275 88.36 -93.69 -70.49
CA GLN A 275 89.45 -92.97 -71.18
C GLN A 275 90.20 -93.86 -72.18
N GLY A 276 90.44 -95.13 -71.84
CA GLY A 276 91.10 -96.11 -72.70
C GLY A 276 90.31 -96.42 -73.98
N ILE A 277 88.98 -96.46 -73.91
CA ILE A 277 88.10 -96.61 -75.07
C ILE A 277 88.11 -95.33 -75.91
N ASP A 278 88.01 -94.17 -75.27
CA ASP A 278 87.94 -92.87 -75.95
C ASP A 278 89.24 -92.54 -76.73
N ILE A 279 90.40 -93.01 -76.26
CA ILE A 279 91.70 -92.80 -76.93
C ILE A 279 92.07 -93.88 -77.95
N GLN A 280 91.29 -94.97 -78.03
CA GLN A 280 91.55 -96.03 -79.01
C GLN A 280 91.32 -95.49 -80.42
N LYS A 281 92.32 -95.60 -81.31
CA LYS A 281 92.14 -95.25 -82.72
C LYS A 281 91.23 -96.26 -83.41
N ASP A 282 90.14 -95.79 -84.00
CA ASP A 282 89.14 -96.63 -84.70
C ASP A 282 89.74 -97.48 -85.84
N SER A 283 90.86 -97.05 -86.42
CA SER A 283 91.54 -97.75 -87.52
C SER A 283 92.55 -98.81 -87.07
N SER A 284 92.73 -99.00 -85.77
CA SER A 284 93.72 -99.91 -85.17
C SER A 284 93.03 -100.90 -84.23
N ASN A 285 93.03 -102.18 -84.61
CA ASN A 285 92.55 -103.26 -83.74
C ASN A 285 93.53 -103.60 -82.61
N ASN A 286 94.62 -102.85 -82.42
CA ASN A 286 95.57 -103.09 -81.35
C ASN A 286 95.21 -102.30 -80.08
N CYS A 287 95.40 -102.93 -78.92
CA CYS A 287 95.23 -102.31 -77.62
C CYS A 287 96.20 -101.14 -77.44
N PRO A 288 95.73 -99.92 -77.11
CA PRO A 288 96.60 -98.76 -76.96
C PRO A 288 97.58 -98.87 -75.77
N PHE A 289 97.37 -99.84 -74.87
CA PHE A 289 98.23 -100.05 -73.71
C PHE A 289 99.34 -101.07 -73.96
N CYS A 290 99.01 -102.27 -74.45
CA CYS A 290 99.97 -103.37 -74.61
C CYS A 290 100.23 -103.78 -76.07
N SER A 291 99.59 -103.10 -77.03
CA SER A 291 99.67 -103.38 -78.48
C SER A 291 99.21 -104.78 -78.92
N GLN A 292 98.55 -105.55 -78.05
CA GLN A 292 97.92 -106.82 -78.42
C GLN A 292 96.68 -106.60 -79.30
N ASP A 293 96.43 -107.50 -80.24
CA ASP A 293 95.25 -107.46 -81.11
C ASP A 293 93.96 -107.74 -80.31
N LEU A 294 93.03 -106.80 -80.37
CA LEU A 294 91.75 -106.78 -79.66
C LEU A 294 90.63 -107.51 -80.41
N THR A 295 90.84 -107.94 -81.65
CA THR A 295 89.81 -108.68 -82.42
C THR A 295 89.31 -109.93 -81.69
N THR A 296 90.18 -110.59 -80.90
CA THR A 296 89.82 -111.78 -80.11
C THR A 296 88.93 -111.48 -78.90
N VAL A 297 88.78 -110.21 -78.51
CA VAL A 297 88.01 -109.76 -77.35
C VAL A 297 86.96 -108.68 -77.69
N GLU A 298 86.57 -108.59 -78.97
CA GLU A 298 85.63 -107.58 -79.50
C GLU A 298 84.30 -107.53 -78.73
N ASP A 299 83.77 -108.69 -78.31
CA ASP A 299 82.54 -108.76 -77.50
C ASP A 299 82.60 -107.97 -76.18
N LEU A 300 83.78 -107.92 -75.56
CA LEU A 300 83.99 -107.17 -74.31
C LEU A 300 84.17 -105.67 -74.61
N ILE A 301 84.88 -105.33 -75.68
CA ILE A 301 85.07 -103.93 -76.13
C ILE A 301 83.73 -103.31 -76.56
N SER A 302 82.88 -104.07 -77.24
CA SER A 302 81.51 -103.66 -77.59
C SER A 302 80.64 -103.45 -76.35
N ALA A 303 80.71 -104.35 -75.35
CA ALA A 303 80.02 -104.17 -74.07
C ALA A 303 80.45 -102.87 -73.37
N TYR A 304 81.74 -102.53 -73.40
CA TYR A 304 82.27 -101.28 -72.87
C TYR A 304 81.77 -100.03 -73.62
N ARG A 305 81.78 -100.03 -74.96
CA ARG A 305 81.22 -98.93 -75.78
C ARG A 305 79.72 -98.74 -75.53
N SER A 306 79.00 -99.84 -75.38
CA SER A 306 77.57 -99.85 -75.07
C SER A 306 77.27 -99.28 -73.68
N TYR A 307 78.11 -99.58 -72.69
CA TYR A 307 77.96 -99.11 -71.30
C TYR A 307 78.26 -97.61 -71.14
N PHE A 308 79.20 -97.05 -71.89
CA PHE A 308 79.56 -95.63 -71.87
C PHE A 308 78.86 -94.80 -72.97
N SER A 309 77.55 -94.95 -73.14
CA SER A 309 76.78 -94.23 -74.18
C SER A 309 76.46 -92.76 -73.84
N ASP A 310 76.00 -91.99 -74.83
CA ASP A 310 75.51 -90.60 -74.67
C ASP A 310 74.40 -90.48 -73.60
N GLU A 311 73.58 -91.53 -73.42
CA GLU A 311 72.54 -91.59 -72.40
C GLU A 311 73.12 -91.65 -70.97
N TYR A 312 74.24 -92.34 -70.78
CA TYR A 312 74.94 -92.39 -69.49
C TYR A 312 75.54 -91.02 -69.12
N GLU A 313 76.07 -90.30 -70.10
CA GLU A 313 76.62 -88.95 -69.91
C GLU A 313 75.52 -87.92 -69.57
N LYS A 314 74.37 -87.99 -70.25
CA LYS A 314 73.19 -87.17 -69.94
C LYS A 314 72.68 -87.43 -68.53
N PHE A 315 72.55 -88.69 -68.12
CA PHE A 315 72.13 -89.07 -66.77
C PHE A 315 73.08 -88.53 -65.70
N THR A 316 74.39 -88.72 -65.90
CA THR A 316 75.43 -88.26 -64.97
C THR A 316 75.41 -86.74 -64.80
N THR A 317 75.23 -86.00 -65.91
CA THR A 317 75.15 -84.53 -65.91
C THR A 317 73.91 -84.02 -65.15
N ILE A 318 72.74 -84.65 -65.36
CA ILE A 318 71.50 -84.26 -64.67
C ILE A 318 71.59 -84.54 -63.16
N CYS A 319 72.05 -85.74 -62.78
CA CYS A 319 72.14 -86.15 -61.39
C CYS A 319 73.14 -85.29 -60.60
N ILE A 320 74.38 -85.15 -61.09
CA ILE A 320 75.42 -84.37 -60.41
C ILE A 320 75.07 -82.88 -60.41
N GLY A 321 74.62 -82.33 -61.54
CA GLY A 321 74.19 -80.93 -61.62
C GLY A 321 72.99 -80.62 -60.72
N GLY A 322 72.07 -81.58 -60.55
CA GLY A 322 70.95 -81.49 -59.62
C GLY A 322 71.39 -81.46 -58.15
N LEU A 323 72.30 -82.35 -57.77
CA LEU A 323 72.89 -82.40 -56.42
C LEU A 323 73.65 -81.11 -56.08
N GLN A 324 74.46 -80.59 -57.01
CA GLN A 324 75.23 -79.36 -56.81
C GLN A 324 74.33 -78.15 -56.58
N ARG A 325 73.30 -77.94 -57.43
CA ARG A 325 72.34 -76.84 -57.25
C ARG A 325 71.56 -76.92 -55.92
N CYS A 326 71.20 -78.13 -55.50
CA CYS A 326 70.52 -78.33 -54.22
C CYS A 326 71.43 -78.01 -53.03
N MET A 327 72.72 -78.34 -53.13
CA MET A 327 73.72 -78.01 -52.11
C MET A 327 73.98 -76.51 -52.01
N GLU A 328 74.19 -75.82 -53.14
CA GLU A 328 74.34 -74.35 -53.17
C GLU A 328 73.11 -73.64 -52.55
N SER A 329 71.92 -74.15 -52.84
CA SER A 329 70.67 -73.64 -52.25
C SER A 329 70.51 -73.94 -50.75
N LEU A 330 71.16 -74.99 -50.24
CA LEU A 330 71.16 -75.34 -48.82
C LEU A 330 72.20 -74.54 -48.04
N GLU A 331 73.36 -74.31 -48.64
CA GLU A 331 74.49 -73.55 -48.06
C GLU A 331 74.21 -72.04 -47.99
N SER A 332 73.33 -71.52 -48.86
CA SER A 332 72.88 -70.12 -48.82
C SER A 332 71.82 -69.81 -47.76
N ILE A 333 71.39 -70.80 -46.96
CA ILE A 333 70.39 -70.58 -45.90
C ILE A 333 71.06 -70.03 -44.65
N GLU A 334 70.76 -68.78 -44.33
CA GLU A 334 71.18 -68.15 -43.07
C GLU A 334 70.12 -68.29 -41.98
N LEU A 335 70.51 -68.84 -40.83
CA LEU A 335 69.70 -68.83 -39.61
C LEU A 335 70.01 -67.53 -38.85
N ASN A 336 69.14 -66.52 -38.90
CA ASN A 336 69.40 -65.20 -38.29
C ASN A 336 68.19 -64.60 -37.55
N VAL A 337 67.24 -65.43 -37.13
CA VAL A 337 65.98 -65.03 -36.48
C VAL A 337 66.25 -64.34 -35.14
N TYR A 338 67.24 -64.78 -34.37
CA TYR A 338 67.60 -64.20 -33.08
C TYR A 338 67.90 -62.70 -33.19
N LYS A 339 68.59 -62.26 -34.26
CA LYS A 339 68.89 -60.85 -34.48
C LYS A 339 67.60 -60.04 -34.69
N SER A 340 66.65 -60.55 -35.46
CA SER A 340 65.34 -59.92 -35.67
C SER A 340 64.54 -59.83 -34.37
N LEU A 341 64.58 -60.87 -33.54
CA LEU A 341 63.93 -60.88 -32.22
C LEU A 341 64.51 -59.83 -31.27
N LEU A 342 65.84 -59.69 -31.23
CA LEU A 342 66.50 -58.68 -30.39
C LEU A 342 66.13 -57.24 -30.80
N VAL A 343 66.10 -56.96 -32.10
CA VAL A 343 65.70 -55.63 -32.61
C VAL A 343 64.26 -55.33 -32.21
N ASN A 344 63.34 -56.29 -32.38
CA ASN A 344 61.96 -56.13 -31.95
C ASN A 344 61.84 -55.94 -30.43
N LEU A 345 62.59 -56.70 -29.63
CA LEU A 345 62.59 -56.57 -28.16
C LEU A 345 63.00 -55.17 -27.71
N SER A 346 64.01 -54.56 -28.36
CA SER A 346 64.41 -53.18 -28.08
C SER A 346 63.26 -52.20 -28.35
N ILE A 347 62.61 -52.33 -29.51
CA ILE A 347 61.46 -51.48 -29.88
C ILE A 347 60.32 -51.66 -28.87
N LEU A 348 60.02 -52.91 -28.49
CA LEU A 348 58.94 -53.23 -27.55
C LEU A 348 59.18 -52.69 -26.14
N LYS A 349 60.44 -52.69 -25.67
CA LYS A 349 60.81 -52.07 -24.39
C LYS A 349 60.54 -50.57 -24.39
N ASP A 350 60.73 -49.87 -25.51
CA ASP A 350 60.42 -48.45 -25.61
C ASP A 350 58.91 -48.14 -25.52
N TYR A 351 58.05 -49.10 -25.87
CA TYR A 351 56.58 -48.98 -25.70
C TYR A 351 56.11 -49.37 -24.29
N SER A 352 56.89 -50.15 -23.53
CA SER A 352 56.51 -50.60 -22.17
C SER A 352 56.38 -49.46 -21.16
N SER A 353 57.03 -48.32 -21.41
CA SER A 353 56.87 -47.10 -20.60
C SER A 353 55.59 -46.32 -20.93
N MET A 354 54.87 -46.68 -21.99
CA MET A 354 53.72 -45.96 -22.52
C MET A 354 52.43 -46.79 -22.46
N ILE A 355 52.55 -48.12 -22.58
CA ILE A 355 51.44 -49.07 -22.49
C ILE A 355 51.54 -49.80 -21.14
N THR A 356 50.78 -49.34 -20.16
CA THR A 356 50.84 -49.80 -18.77
C THR A 356 49.91 -51.00 -18.45
N GLY A 357 49.31 -51.62 -19.47
CA GLY A 357 48.37 -52.74 -19.27
C GLY A 357 49.07 -54.05 -18.92
N ASP A 358 48.52 -54.78 -17.93
CA ASP A 358 49.02 -56.09 -17.47
C ASP A 358 49.14 -57.11 -18.61
N GLU A 359 48.25 -57.05 -19.60
CA GLU A 359 48.27 -57.92 -20.78
C GLU A 359 49.50 -57.67 -21.67
N PHE A 360 49.87 -56.40 -21.88
CA PHE A 360 51.04 -56.02 -22.67
C PHE A 360 52.33 -56.40 -21.94
N ALA A 361 52.40 -56.10 -20.64
CA ALA A 361 53.54 -56.46 -19.79
C ALA A 361 53.75 -57.98 -19.76
N GLY A 362 52.67 -58.76 -19.58
CA GLY A 362 52.72 -60.22 -19.60
C GLY A 362 53.19 -60.79 -20.94
N THR A 363 52.65 -60.27 -22.06
CA THR A 363 53.03 -60.72 -23.40
C THR A 363 54.49 -60.36 -23.73
N LEU A 364 54.95 -59.17 -23.33
CA LEU A 364 56.34 -58.74 -23.49
C LEU A 364 57.31 -59.61 -22.69
N LEU A 365 56.93 -60.01 -21.47
CA LEU A 365 57.73 -60.90 -20.63
C LEU A 365 57.88 -62.29 -21.27
N GLU A 366 56.82 -62.85 -21.86
CA GLU A 366 56.90 -64.10 -22.62
C GLU A 366 57.72 -63.95 -23.91
N TYR A 367 57.67 -62.79 -24.56
CA TYR A 367 58.51 -62.47 -25.71
C TYR A 367 60.00 -62.46 -25.35
N ASP A 368 60.38 -61.78 -24.26
CA ASP A 368 61.76 -61.72 -23.76
C ASP A 368 62.29 -63.13 -23.42
N LYS A 369 61.48 -63.96 -22.77
CA LYS A 369 61.79 -65.39 -22.56
C LYS A 369 62.02 -66.12 -23.89
N SER A 370 61.19 -65.86 -24.90
CA SER A 370 61.35 -66.45 -26.24
C SER A 370 62.66 -66.03 -26.92
N VAL A 371 63.08 -64.77 -26.77
CA VAL A 371 64.38 -64.28 -27.29
C VAL A 371 65.54 -65.04 -26.65
N ASN A 372 65.50 -65.20 -25.32
CA ASN A 372 66.53 -65.94 -24.57
C ASN A 372 66.57 -67.44 -24.98
N ARG A 373 65.41 -68.06 -25.22
CA ARG A 373 65.34 -69.44 -25.76
C ARG A 373 66.00 -69.51 -27.14
N PHE A 374 65.71 -68.57 -28.03
CA PHE A 374 66.26 -68.51 -29.39
C PHE A 374 67.77 -68.32 -29.43
N GLN A 375 68.36 -67.56 -28.51
CA GLN A 375 69.81 -67.35 -28.46
C GLN A 375 70.58 -68.68 -28.41
N LYS A 376 70.16 -69.58 -27.52
CA LYS A 376 70.81 -70.88 -27.35
C LYS A 376 70.42 -71.85 -28.47
N LEU A 377 69.16 -71.83 -28.88
CA LEU A 377 68.62 -72.74 -29.89
C LEU A 377 69.21 -72.48 -31.27
N GLU A 378 69.29 -71.21 -31.70
CA GLU A 378 69.83 -70.86 -33.03
C GLU A 378 71.30 -71.25 -33.18
N THR A 379 72.13 -71.04 -32.15
CA THR A 379 73.54 -71.46 -32.16
C THR A 379 73.68 -72.98 -32.26
N LYS A 380 72.88 -73.73 -31.49
CA LYS A 380 72.86 -75.20 -31.56
C LYS A 380 72.40 -75.70 -32.94
N THR A 381 71.34 -75.09 -33.49
CA THR A 381 70.81 -75.46 -34.81
C THR A 381 71.78 -75.10 -35.93
N LYS A 382 72.52 -73.98 -35.86
CA LYS A 382 73.60 -73.64 -36.79
C LYS A 382 74.68 -74.72 -36.83
N GLY A 383 75.15 -75.17 -35.66
CA GLY A 383 76.12 -76.26 -35.56
C GLY A 383 75.60 -77.56 -36.18
N GLY A 384 74.39 -77.98 -35.79
CA GLY A 384 73.74 -79.17 -36.36
C GLY A 384 73.48 -79.09 -37.86
N PHE A 385 73.23 -77.89 -38.39
CA PHE A 385 73.03 -77.65 -39.83
C PHE A 385 74.35 -77.72 -40.60
N LEU A 386 75.44 -77.18 -40.07
CA LEU A 386 76.78 -77.31 -40.66
C LEU A 386 77.23 -78.78 -40.71
N ASP A 387 76.96 -79.54 -39.65
CA ASP A 387 77.24 -80.98 -39.60
C ASP A 387 76.41 -81.77 -40.63
N LEU A 388 75.15 -81.35 -40.85
CA LEU A 388 74.29 -81.92 -41.89
C LEU A 388 74.87 -81.63 -43.28
N ILE A 389 75.26 -80.39 -43.57
CA ILE A 389 75.92 -80.02 -44.83
C ILE A 389 77.19 -80.85 -45.04
N LYS A 390 78.02 -81.02 -44.00
CA LYS A 390 79.24 -81.84 -44.07
C LYS A 390 78.93 -83.31 -44.39
N SER A 391 77.89 -83.87 -43.77
CA SER A 391 77.44 -85.25 -44.03
C SER A 391 76.95 -85.40 -45.48
N LEU A 392 76.12 -84.47 -45.95
CA LEU A 392 75.62 -84.41 -47.32
C LEU A 392 76.75 -84.31 -48.35
N ARG A 393 77.76 -83.45 -48.11
CA ARG A 393 78.94 -83.34 -48.99
C ARG A 393 79.69 -84.66 -49.11
N SER A 394 79.84 -85.41 -48.01
CA SER A 394 80.49 -86.73 -48.05
C SER A 394 79.71 -87.72 -48.91
N THR A 395 78.40 -87.82 -48.71
CA THR A 395 77.54 -88.74 -49.48
C THR A 395 77.47 -88.34 -50.95
N ILE A 396 77.37 -87.04 -51.25
CA ILE A 396 77.38 -86.53 -52.62
C ILE A 396 78.72 -86.82 -53.30
N LYS A 397 79.86 -86.66 -52.60
CA LYS A 397 81.18 -87.01 -53.14
C LYS A 397 81.26 -88.49 -53.53
N GLN A 398 80.73 -89.39 -52.69
CA GLN A 398 80.66 -90.82 -53.02
C GLN A 398 79.78 -91.06 -54.26
N LYS A 399 78.61 -90.42 -54.35
CA LYS A 399 77.73 -90.48 -55.53
C LYS A 399 78.39 -89.94 -56.80
N THR A 400 79.21 -88.89 -56.70
CA THR A 400 79.98 -88.34 -57.83
C THR A 400 81.04 -89.33 -58.34
N MET A 401 81.66 -90.12 -57.46
CA MET A 401 82.68 -91.11 -57.84
C MET A 401 82.07 -92.35 -58.52
N ALA A 402 80.81 -92.69 -58.22
CA ALA A 402 80.09 -93.79 -58.87
C ALA A 402 78.64 -93.38 -59.24
N PRO A 403 78.45 -92.53 -60.27
CA PRO A 403 77.12 -91.97 -60.60
C PRO A 403 76.08 -93.03 -60.96
N HIS A 404 76.52 -94.15 -61.54
CA HIS A 404 75.67 -95.27 -61.95
C HIS A 404 75.05 -96.02 -60.77
N MET A 405 75.66 -96.00 -59.58
CA MET A 405 75.18 -96.71 -58.39
C MET A 405 74.26 -95.83 -57.55
N SER A 406 73.20 -96.40 -56.99
CA SER A 406 72.44 -95.72 -55.95
C SER A 406 73.34 -95.50 -54.73
N ALA A 407 73.24 -94.33 -54.12
CA ALA A 407 73.86 -94.03 -52.84
C ALA A 407 72.79 -94.09 -51.75
N THR A 408 73.17 -94.51 -50.55
CA THR A 408 72.24 -94.59 -49.43
C THR A 408 71.61 -93.21 -49.18
N PRO A 409 70.28 -93.07 -49.30
CA PRO A 409 69.62 -91.81 -49.01
C PRO A 409 69.85 -91.43 -47.56
N LEU A 410 69.96 -90.12 -47.30
CA LEU A 410 70.04 -89.64 -45.94
C LEU A 410 68.66 -89.72 -45.30
N ASP A 411 68.47 -90.70 -44.42
CA ASP A 411 67.27 -90.72 -43.61
C ASP A 411 67.31 -89.56 -42.61
N PHE A 412 66.50 -88.54 -42.93
CA PHE A 412 66.32 -87.36 -42.11
C PHE A 412 65.71 -87.74 -40.73
N ASN A 413 65.06 -88.88 -40.60
CA ASN A 413 64.52 -89.38 -39.34
C ASN A 413 65.52 -90.25 -38.56
N ALA A 414 66.37 -91.06 -39.20
CA ALA A 414 67.36 -91.91 -38.49
C ALA A 414 68.48 -91.14 -37.78
N THR A 415 68.77 -89.89 -38.18
CA THR A 415 69.65 -88.99 -37.40
C THR A 415 68.84 -88.20 -36.35
N ASN A 416 68.32 -88.92 -35.35
CA ASN A 416 67.36 -88.45 -34.33
C ASN A 416 67.62 -87.02 -33.80
N PHE A 417 68.88 -86.65 -33.55
CA PHE A 417 69.23 -85.35 -32.97
C PHE A 417 69.07 -84.15 -33.93
N ARG A 418 69.39 -84.30 -35.23
CA ARG A 418 69.47 -83.17 -36.17
C ARG A 418 68.09 -82.70 -36.64
N ALA A 419 67.21 -83.64 -36.97
CA ALA A 419 65.82 -83.32 -37.33
C ALA A 419 65.01 -82.82 -36.12
N GLN A 420 65.33 -83.27 -34.92
CA GLN A 420 64.73 -82.77 -33.69
C GLN A 420 65.08 -81.28 -33.47
N LEU A 421 66.35 -80.88 -33.57
CA LEU A 421 66.75 -79.47 -33.41
C LEU A 421 66.06 -78.53 -34.42
N ILE A 422 65.89 -78.98 -35.67
CA ILE A 422 65.18 -78.21 -36.70
C ILE A 422 63.68 -78.09 -36.38
N ARG A 423 63.05 -79.16 -35.86
CA ARG A 423 61.63 -79.12 -35.42
C ARG A 423 61.44 -78.20 -34.21
N GLU A 424 62.35 -78.25 -33.24
CA GLU A 424 62.34 -77.37 -32.07
C GLU A 424 62.48 -75.90 -32.51
N TYR A 425 63.41 -75.61 -33.42
CA TYR A 425 63.59 -74.28 -34.01
C TYR A 425 62.32 -73.74 -34.68
N TYR A 426 61.59 -74.57 -35.43
CA TYR A 426 60.31 -74.15 -36.04
C TYR A 426 59.19 -73.92 -35.04
N THR A 427 59.17 -74.71 -33.97
CA THR A 427 58.14 -74.60 -32.94
C THR A 427 58.28 -73.29 -32.19
N GLU A 428 59.51 -72.99 -31.74
CA GLU A 428 59.81 -71.70 -31.11
C GLU A 428 59.60 -70.53 -32.08
N LEU A 429 59.93 -70.68 -33.37
CA LEU A 429 59.72 -69.63 -34.37
C LEU A 429 58.25 -69.26 -34.48
N ARG A 430 57.37 -70.27 -34.53
CA ARG A 430 55.93 -70.05 -34.59
C ARG A 430 55.42 -69.35 -33.33
N SER A 431 55.94 -69.73 -32.17
CA SER A 431 55.61 -69.08 -30.89
C SER A 431 56.02 -67.60 -30.90
N ALA A 432 57.26 -67.30 -31.28
CA ALA A 432 57.77 -65.94 -31.37
C ALA A 432 57.03 -65.08 -32.41
N GLN A 433 56.62 -65.67 -33.55
CA GLN A 433 55.77 -65.02 -34.55
C GLN A 433 54.39 -64.66 -33.99
N ASN A 434 53.77 -65.55 -33.20
CA ASN A 434 52.48 -65.29 -32.58
C ASN A 434 52.58 -64.16 -31.54
N LEU A 435 53.57 -64.23 -30.64
CA LEU A 435 53.81 -63.18 -29.64
C LEU A 435 54.08 -61.81 -30.32
N THR A 436 54.86 -61.80 -31.42
CA THR A 436 55.09 -60.57 -32.20
C THR A 436 53.79 -60.00 -32.76
N ALA A 437 52.91 -60.86 -33.30
CA ALA A 437 51.63 -60.43 -33.86
C ALA A 437 50.68 -59.87 -32.79
N GLN A 438 50.65 -60.48 -31.61
CA GLN A 438 49.87 -59.99 -30.47
C GLN A 438 50.34 -58.61 -30.02
N LEU A 439 51.65 -58.42 -29.86
CA LEU A 439 52.22 -57.13 -29.44
C LEU A 439 52.02 -56.03 -30.50
N ILE A 440 52.16 -56.35 -31.80
CA ILE A 440 51.84 -55.41 -32.89
C ILE A 440 50.36 -54.98 -32.81
N LYS A 441 49.45 -55.92 -32.57
CA LYS A 441 48.02 -55.62 -32.44
C LYS A 441 47.74 -54.70 -31.26
N GLN A 442 48.36 -54.94 -30.10
CA GLN A 442 48.20 -54.09 -28.92
C GLN A 442 48.76 -52.68 -29.15
N ILE A 443 49.92 -52.54 -29.79
CA ILE A 443 50.49 -51.23 -30.18
C ILE A 443 49.56 -50.50 -31.17
N PHE A 444 48.98 -51.22 -32.13
CA PHE A 444 48.03 -50.64 -33.08
C PHE A 444 46.80 -50.08 -32.36
N ILE A 445 46.20 -50.84 -31.45
CA ILE A 445 45.04 -50.38 -30.65
C ILE A 445 45.40 -49.13 -29.85
N PHE A 446 46.55 -49.15 -29.16
CA PHE A 446 47.04 -48.01 -28.39
C PHE A 446 47.22 -46.74 -29.27
N LYS A 447 47.84 -46.87 -30.44
CA LYS A 447 48.01 -45.75 -31.37
C LYS A 447 46.68 -45.25 -31.93
N GLU A 448 45.71 -46.14 -32.15
CA GLU A 448 44.38 -45.75 -32.64
C GLU A 448 43.55 -45.03 -31.57
N ASP A 449 43.67 -45.46 -30.31
CA ASP A 449 43.04 -44.77 -29.19
C ASP A 449 43.63 -43.36 -28.97
N LEU A 450 44.88 -43.11 -29.36
CA LEU A 450 45.50 -41.77 -29.37
C LEU A 450 45.09 -40.90 -30.58
N ARG A 451 44.67 -41.52 -31.70
CA ARG A 451 44.19 -40.79 -32.89
C ARG A 451 42.73 -40.38 -32.79
N THR A 452 41.98 -41.10 -31.96
CA THR A 452 40.55 -40.87 -31.73
C THR A 452 40.33 -40.06 -30.45
N ASP A 453 39.12 -39.53 -30.28
CA ASP A 453 38.79 -38.74 -29.10
C ASP A 453 38.64 -39.56 -27.81
N LYS A 454 38.86 -40.89 -27.85
CA LYS A 454 38.68 -41.76 -26.67
C LYS A 454 39.55 -41.35 -25.49
N LYS A 455 40.83 -41.01 -25.74
CA LYS A 455 41.75 -40.56 -24.69
C LYS A 455 41.36 -39.18 -24.15
N THR A 456 40.88 -38.30 -25.03
CA THR A 456 40.34 -36.99 -24.64
C THR A 456 39.07 -37.13 -23.78
N GLN A 457 38.15 -38.04 -24.14
CA GLN A 457 36.94 -38.34 -23.37
C GLN A 457 37.27 -38.94 -22.00
N TYR A 458 38.25 -39.85 -21.93
CA TYR A 458 38.71 -40.42 -20.66
C TYR A 458 39.33 -39.36 -19.74
N ILE A 459 40.11 -38.42 -20.30
CA ILE A 459 40.64 -37.27 -19.57
C ILE A 459 39.50 -36.38 -19.03
N GLN A 460 38.49 -36.09 -19.86
CA GLN A 460 37.33 -35.33 -19.42
C GLN A 460 36.59 -36.04 -18.28
N GLN A 461 36.39 -37.35 -18.39
CA GLN A 461 35.78 -38.15 -17.32
C GLN A 461 36.60 -38.07 -16.02
N LEU A 462 37.93 -38.21 -16.10
CA LEU A 462 38.81 -38.08 -14.93
C LEU A 462 38.74 -36.67 -14.31
N GLU A 463 38.66 -35.62 -15.14
CA GLU A 463 38.49 -34.24 -14.67
C GLU A 463 37.15 -34.03 -13.95
N GLU A 464 36.07 -34.60 -14.47
CA GLU A 464 34.74 -34.59 -13.84
C GLU A 464 34.74 -35.35 -12.51
N GLU A 465 35.37 -36.53 -12.46
CA GLU A 465 35.53 -37.33 -11.24
C GLU A 465 36.39 -36.60 -10.18
N ILE A 466 37.49 -35.96 -10.58
CA ILE A 466 38.32 -35.14 -9.70
C ILE A 466 37.51 -33.93 -9.19
N ALA A 467 36.74 -33.27 -10.05
CA ALA A 467 35.89 -32.14 -9.64
C ALA A 467 34.82 -32.56 -8.62
N GLN A 468 34.21 -33.74 -8.80
CA GLN A 468 33.27 -34.34 -7.84
C GLN A 468 33.95 -34.62 -6.50
N LEU A 469 35.13 -35.24 -6.50
CA LEU A 469 35.87 -35.50 -5.26
C LEU A 469 36.31 -34.21 -4.55
N LYS A 470 36.77 -33.20 -5.29
CA LYS A 470 37.09 -31.88 -4.73
C LYS A 470 35.87 -31.18 -4.13
N LYS A 471 34.69 -31.36 -4.71
CA LYS A 471 33.42 -30.87 -4.13
C LYS A 471 33.13 -31.57 -2.79
N LYS A 472 33.34 -32.90 -2.71
CA LYS A 472 33.19 -33.65 -1.45
C LYS A 472 34.22 -33.24 -0.39
N GLU A 473 35.48 -33.06 -0.78
CA GLU A 473 36.56 -32.55 0.08
C GLU A 473 36.19 -31.18 0.67
N ALA A 474 35.84 -30.23 -0.19
CA ALA A 474 35.44 -28.89 0.24
C ALA A 474 34.20 -28.92 1.14
N ARG A 475 33.25 -29.85 0.92
CA ARG A 475 32.07 -30.03 1.76
C ARG A 475 32.42 -30.47 3.18
N LEU A 476 33.38 -31.39 3.35
CA LEU A 476 33.84 -31.83 4.67
C LEU A 476 34.69 -30.76 5.37
N GLU A 477 35.57 -30.06 4.64
CA GLU A 477 36.42 -29.01 5.21
C GLU A 477 35.62 -27.77 5.64
N GLN A 478 34.50 -27.48 4.96
CA GLN A 478 33.62 -26.35 5.23
C GLN A 478 32.33 -26.76 5.96
N ASP A 479 32.33 -27.91 6.65
CA ASP A 479 31.12 -28.43 7.32
C ASP A 479 30.57 -27.48 8.38
N GLY A 480 31.45 -26.86 9.16
CA GLY A 480 31.06 -25.83 10.14
C GLY A 480 30.37 -24.61 9.51
N ASP A 481 30.77 -24.20 8.30
CA ASP A 481 30.12 -23.11 7.56
C ASP A 481 28.74 -23.54 7.04
N CYS A 482 28.64 -24.78 6.54
CA CYS A 482 27.37 -25.37 6.09
C CYS A 482 26.35 -25.52 7.25
N GLU A 483 26.78 -26.00 8.42
CA GLU A 483 25.94 -26.08 9.61
C GLU A 483 25.46 -24.70 10.07
N LYS A 484 26.37 -23.72 10.06
CA LYS A 484 26.05 -22.34 10.39
C LYS A 484 25.03 -21.75 9.41
N TYR A 485 25.17 -22.01 8.10
CA TYR A 485 24.20 -21.59 7.09
C TYR A 485 22.82 -22.20 7.38
N LYS A 486 22.72 -23.53 7.58
CA LYS A 486 21.46 -24.22 7.89
C LYS A 486 20.79 -23.65 9.13
N LYS A 487 21.57 -23.34 10.16
CA LYS A 487 21.07 -22.73 11.40
C LYS A 487 20.47 -21.34 11.14
N ILE A 488 21.20 -20.47 10.45
CA ILE A 488 20.74 -19.10 10.14
C ILE A 488 19.52 -19.13 9.23
N GLU A 489 19.50 -20.03 8.25
CA GLU A 489 18.33 -20.23 7.37
C GLU A 489 17.10 -20.65 8.18
N GLY A 490 17.24 -21.60 9.10
CA GLY A 490 16.18 -21.99 10.03
C GLY A 490 15.68 -20.81 10.88
N GLU A 491 16.58 -20.00 11.44
CA GLU A 491 16.23 -18.78 12.19
C GLU A 491 15.47 -17.76 11.31
N ILE A 492 15.86 -17.59 10.04
CA ILE A 492 15.16 -16.72 9.09
C ILE A 492 13.75 -17.23 8.80
N VAL A 493 13.56 -18.55 8.68
CA VAL A 493 12.23 -19.16 8.49
C VAL A 493 11.34 -18.92 9.71
N VAL A 494 11.86 -19.09 10.93
CA VAL A 494 11.14 -18.80 12.17
C VAL A 494 10.73 -17.32 12.21
N LEU A 495 11.67 -16.40 12.00
CA LEU A 495 11.40 -14.96 11.97
C LEU A 495 10.38 -14.58 10.88
N LYS A 496 10.41 -15.24 9.72
CA LYS A 496 9.43 -15.04 8.64
C LYS A 496 8.04 -15.47 9.07
N ASN A 497 7.91 -16.63 9.72
CA ASN A 497 6.62 -17.14 10.20
C ASN A 497 6.06 -16.27 11.33
N GLU A 498 6.90 -15.84 12.28
CA GLU A 498 6.50 -14.91 13.34
C GLU A 498 6.08 -13.55 12.78
N LEU A 499 6.81 -13.02 11.79
CA LEU A 499 6.47 -11.79 11.10
C LEU A 499 5.10 -11.91 10.43
N THR A 500 4.86 -12.96 9.64
CA THR A 500 3.57 -13.17 8.97
C THR A 500 2.45 -13.32 10.00
N THR A 501 2.64 -14.11 11.05
CA THR A 501 1.64 -14.30 12.10
C THR A 501 1.30 -12.99 12.81
N THR A 502 2.31 -12.18 13.15
CA THR A 502 2.11 -10.90 13.85
C THR A 502 1.46 -9.86 12.94
N GLN A 503 1.82 -9.86 11.64
CA GLN A 503 1.17 -9.03 10.63
C GLN A 503 -0.31 -9.38 10.46
N THR A 504 -0.64 -10.68 10.33
CA THR A 504 -2.02 -11.13 10.23
C THR A 504 -2.82 -10.78 11.47
N LYS A 505 -2.29 -11.02 12.68
CA LYS A 505 -2.94 -10.61 13.94
C LYS A 505 -3.21 -9.10 13.99
N MET A 506 -2.27 -8.28 13.56
CA MET A 506 -2.43 -6.82 13.52
C MET A 506 -3.47 -6.39 12.46
N GLU A 507 -3.48 -7.02 11.28
CA GLU A 507 -4.43 -6.70 10.22
C GLU A 507 -5.85 -7.14 10.56
N ASP A 508 -6.02 -8.33 11.14
CA ASP A 508 -7.33 -8.85 11.54
C ASP A 508 -7.93 -8.04 12.69
N SER A 509 -7.11 -7.65 13.68
CA SER A 509 -7.59 -6.87 14.83
C SER A 509 -7.88 -5.40 14.50
N GLN A 510 -7.29 -4.84 13.44
CA GLN A 510 -7.35 -3.39 13.18
C GLN A 510 -8.05 -3.02 11.87
N ARG A 511 -8.35 -3.95 10.96
CA ARG A 511 -8.97 -3.63 9.67
C ARG A 511 -10.33 -2.97 9.84
N GLU A 512 -11.21 -3.64 10.58
CA GLU A 512 -12.57 -3.15 10.84
C GLU A 512 -12.52 -1.83 11.60
N TYR A 513 -11.76 -1.76 12.69
CA TYR A 513 -11.61 -0.54 13.49
C TYR A 513 -11.12 0.66 12.67
N VAL A 514 -10.08 0.50 11.84
CA VAL A 514 -9.54 1.61 11.03
C VAL A 514 -10.58 2.07 10.00
N GLU A 515 -11.33 1.17 9.40
CA GLU A 515 -12.39 1.53 8.44
C GLU A 515 -13.52 2.28 9.13
N THR A 516 -14.04 1.74 10.24
CA THR A 516 -15.06 2.40 11.07
C THR A 516 -14.56 3.77 11.59
N TYR A 517 -13.28 3.89 11.90
CA TYR A 517 -12.67 5.14 12.35
C TYR A 517 -12.70 6.23 11.28
N PHE A 518 -12.32 5.92 10.05
CA PHE A 518 -12.37 6.89 8.95
C PHE A 518 -13.82 7.24 8.57
N GLU A 519 -14.74 6.28 8.61
CA GLU A 519 -16.18 6.52 8.41
C GLU A 519 -16.75 7.46 9.47
N MET A 520 -16.45 7.20 10.75
CA MET A 520 -16.88 8.04 11.86
C MET A 520 -16.26 9.44 11.76
N THR A 521 -14.97 9.54 11.41
CA THR A 521 -14.28 10.81 11.22
C THR A 521 -14.96 11.64 10.13
N ASN A 522 -15.26 11.04 8.97
CA ASN A 522 -15.98 11.72 7.89
C ASN A 522 -17.38 12.15 8.33
N LYS A 523 -18.13 11.28 9.00
CA LYS A 523 -19.48 11.59 9.52
C LYS A 523 -19.47 12.77 10.49
N ILE A 524 -18.47 12.87 11.36
CA ILE A 524 -18.32 14.01 12.26
C ILE A 524 -17.92 15.25 11.46
N PHE A 525 -16.99 15.14 10.52
CA PHE A 525 -16.51 16.26 9.72
C PHE A 525 -17.60 16.89 8.82
N GLU A 526 -18.46 16.07 8.21
CA GLU A 526 -19.66 16.50 7.50
C GLU A 526 -20.63 17.24 8.43
N LYS A 527 -20.91 16.71 9.63
CA LYS A 527 -21.75 17.39 10.64
C LYS A 527 -21.20 18.74 11.10
N LEU A 528 -19.88 18.92 11.04
CA LEU A 528 -19.22 20.20 11.31
C LEU A 528 -19.28 21.15 10.11
N GLY A 529 -20.00 20.81 9.04
CA GLY A 529 -20.25 21.69 7.89
C GLY A 529 -19.17 21.63 6.81
N SER A 530 -18.37 20.57 6.75
CA SER A 530 -17.34 20.35 5.73
C SER A 530 -17.76 19.27 4.72
N ASN A 531 -19.00 19.33 4.22
CA ASN A 531 -19.66 18.31 3.37
C ASN A 531 -18.96 18.03 2.04
N ASP A 532 -18.26 19.04 1.49
CA ASP A 532 -17.54 18.89 0.22
C ASP A 532 -16.21 18.14 0.38
N PHE A 533 -15.75 17.91 1.62
CA PHE A 533 -14.49 17.23 1.92
C PHE A 533 -14.71 15.82 2.44
N LYS A 534 -13.95 14.86 1.90
CA LYS A 534 -13.89 13.48 2.38
C LYS A 534 -12.46 13.04 2.63
N LEU A 535 -12.24 12.34 3.73
CA LEU A 535 -10.98 11.74 4.09
C LEU A 535 -10.93 10.30 3.59
N LYS A 536 -9.83 9.94 2.94
CA LYS A 536 -9.51 8.58 2.54
C LYS A 536 -8.26 8.10 3.27
N LYS A 537 -8.26 6.80 3.59
CA LYS A 537 -7.11 6.11 4.18
C LYS A 537 -5.98 6.03 3.15
N GLU A 538 -4.84 6.66 3.45
CA GLU A 538 -3.59 6.42 2.74
C GLU A 538 -2.77 5.40 3.54
N THR A 539 -2.20 4.40 2.89
CA THR A 539 -1.26 3.47 3.53
C THR A 539 0.11 3.56 2.88
N ASN A 540 1.14 3.58 3.71
CA ASN A 540 2.51 3.47 3.25
C ASN A 540 3.19 2.30 3.94
N ASP A 541 3.40 1.25 3.16
CA ASP A 541 4.10 0.03 3.58
C ASP A 541 5.60 0.07 3.24
N LYS A 542 6.08 1.15 2.61
CA LYS A 542 7.49 1.33 2.27
C LYS A 542 8.27 1.69 3.55
N GLY A 543 8.67 0.68 4.30
CA GLY A 543 9.46 0.82 5.53
C GLY A 543 9.36 -0.37 6.48
N ASN A 544 9.92 -0.21 7.68
CA ASN A 544 9.81 -1.22 8.74
C ASN A 544 8.42 -1.21 9.38
N ARG A 545 7.75 -0.05 9.38
CA ARG A 545 6.44 0.17 9.99
C ARG A 545 5.40 0.55 8.94
N LYS A 546 4.18 0.00 9.07
CA LYS A 546 3.00 0.40 8.31
C LYS A 546 2.53 1.76 8.84
N ILE A 547 2.45 2.76 7.97
CA ILE A 547 2.04 4.12 8.33
C ILE A 547 0.70 4.41 7.65
N TYR A 548 -0.30 4.75 8.45
CA TYR A 548 -1.56 5.32 8.00
C TYR A 548 -1.42 6.83 7.86
N GLY A 549 -1.88 7.35 6.73
CA GLY A 549 -2.01 8.77 6.46
C GLY A 549 -3.42 9.13 6.07
N VAL A 550 -3.67 10.42 5.99
CA VAL A 550 -4.94 10.98 5.52
C VAL A 550 -4.72 11.56 4.13
N SER A 551 -5.49 11.11 3.16
CA SER A 551 -5.65 11.81 1.88
C SER A 551 -7.00 12.50 1.86
N VAL A 552 -7.05 13.70 1.28
CA VAL A 552 -8.24 14.54 1.26
C VAL A 552 -8.78 14.60 -0.17
N VAL A 553 -10.09 14.46 -0.29
CA VAL A 553 -10.84 14.55 -1.52
C VAL A 553 -11.82 15.71 -1.38
N TYR A 554 -11.88 16.60 -2.37
CA TYR A 554 -12.85 17.69 -2.43
C TYR A 554 -13.75 17.49 -3.64
N LYS A 555 -15.06 17.39 -3.43
CA LYS A 555 -16.06 17.10 -4.49
C LYS A 555 -15.64 15.91 -5.37
N ASP A 556 -15.26 14.82 -4.71
CA ASP A 556 -14.77 13.57 -5.31
C ASP A 556 -13.46 13.68 -6.12
N MET A 557 -12.77 14.83 -6.10
CA MET A 557 -11.46 15.03 -6.69
C MET A 557 -10.33 14.98 -5.65
N PRO A 558 -9.29 14.14 -5.84
CA PRO A 558 -8.18 14.04 -4.89
C PRO A 558 -7.34 15.31 -4.88
N ILE A 559 -7.05 15.84 -3.69
CA ILE A 559 -6.19 17.01 -3.53
C ILE A 559 -4.73 16.55 -3.39
N PRO A 560 -3.80 17.07 -4.22
CA PRO A 560 -2.37 16.87 -4.04
C PRO A 560 -1.89 17.36 -2.67
N LYS A 561 -0.96 16.65 -2.03
CA LYS A 561 -0.50 16.92 -0.66
C LYS A 561 0.06 18.34 -0.47
N ASP A 562 0.75 18.84 -1.48
CA ASP A 562 1.31 20.20 -1.56
C ASP A 562 0.24 21.29 -1.64
N LYS A 563 -0.99 20.95 -2.02
CA LYS A 563 -2.11 21.90 -2.14
C LYS A 563 -3.10 21.85 -0.98
N ILE A 564 -2.99 20.90 -0.06
CA ILE A 564 -3.97 20.77 1.04
C ILE A 564 -4.00 22.03 1.92
N SER A 565 -2.84 22.65 2.15
CA SER A 565 -2.71 23.92 2.89
C SER A 565 -3.44 25.09 2.23
N VAL A 566 -3.60 25.05 0.91
CA VAL A 566 -4.22 26.10 0.09
C VAL A 566 -5.74 25.90 0.01
N VAL A 567 -6.21 24.66 0.11
CA VAL A 567 -7.65 24.34 0.00
C VAL A 567 -8.35 24.40 1.36
N PHE A 568 -7.70 24.03 2.46
CA PHE A 568 -8.32 24.12 3.78
C PHE A 568 -8.17 25.51 4.42
N SER A 569 -9.31 26.07 4.84
CA SER A 569 -9.31 27.23 5.74
C SER A 569 -8.77 26.85 7.14
N GLU A 570 -8.44 27.83 7.99
CA GLU A 570 -8.09 27.55 9.40
C GLU A 570 -9.23 26.84 10.14
N SER A 571 -10.46 27.25 9.82
CA SER A 571 -11.69 26.64 10.30
C SER A 571 -11.76 25.16 9.92
N ASP A 572 -11.56 24.79 8.64
CA ASP A 572 -11.62 23.38 8.22
C ASP A 572 -10.50 22.52 8.83
N ARG A 573 -9.30 23.08 9.01
CA ARG A 573 -8.19 22.36 9.68
C ARG A 573 -8.52 22.00 11.12
N ARG A 574 -9.11 22.95 11.87
CA ARG A 574 -9.55 22.71 13.25
C ARG A 574 -10.71 21.74 13.31
N ALA A 575 -11.69 21.88 12.42
CA ALA A 575 -12.82 20.96 12.33
C ALA A 575 -12.33 19.52 12.01
N LEU A 576 -11.39 19.36 11.08
CA LEU A 576 -10.78 18.07 10.78
C LEU A 576 -10.08 17.47 12.01
N ALA A 577 -9.23 18.25 12.68
CA ALA A 577 -8.51 17.77 13.86
C ALA A 577 -9.48 17.38 14.99
N LEU A 578 -10.53 18.17 15.20
CA LEU A 578 -11.57 17.88 16.17
C LEU A 578 -12.34 16.61 15.79
N SER A 579 -12.67 16.41 14.51
CA SER A 579 -13.32 15.18 14.03
C SER A 579 -12.47 13.94 14.25
N ILE A 580 -11.16 14.00 13.97
CA ILE A 580 -10.20 12.92 14.22
C ILE A 580 -10.18 12.57 15.71
N PHE A 581 -10.06 13.58 16.58
CA PHE A 581 -10.06 13.37 18.03
C PHE A 581 -11.36 12.73 18.52
N LEU A 582 -12.50 13.30 18.14
CA LEU A 582 -13.81 12.85 18.58
C LEU A 582 -14.19 11.47 18.02
N ALA A 583 -13.73 11.13 16.82
CA ALA A 583 -13.95 9.80 16.25
C ALA A 583 -13.31 8.72 17.13
N LYS A 584 -12.05 8.91 17.57
CA LYS A 584 -11.40 7.98 18.51
C LYS A 584 -12.21 7.84 19.78
N VAL A 585 -12.65 8.97 20.34
CA VAL A 585 -13.40 8.97 21.60
C VAL A 585 -14.75 8.26 21.44
N GLN A 586 -15.51 8.53 20.37
CA GLN A 586 -16.83 7.92 20.14
C GLN A 586 -16.78 6.42 19.80
N LEU A 587 -15.62 5.91 19.38
CA LEU A 587 -15.42 4.49 19.10
C LEU A 587 -14.98 3.68 20.32
N LYS A 588 -14.70 4.33 21.46
CA LYS A 588 -14.47 3.62 22.72
C LYS A 588 -15.74 2.86 23.14
N SER A 589 -15.55 1.75 23.82
CA SER A 589 -16.67 0.99 24.40
C SER A 589 -17.43 1.84 25.45
N THR A 590 -18.69 1.50 25.72
CA THR A 590 -19.51 2.23 26.71
C THR A 590 -18.84 2.25 28.10
N GLU A 591 -18.18 1.17 28.49
CA GLU A 591 -17.45 1.06 29.77
C GLU A 591 -16.21 1.97 29.83
N GLU A 592 -15.49 2.11 28.72
CA GLU A 592 -14.33 3.01 28.62
C GLU A 592 -14.75 4.48 28.54
N LEU A 593 -15.83 4.78 27.82
CA LEU A 593 -16.41 6.11 27.74
C LEU A 593 -16.84 6.62 29.12
N ASP A 594 -17.54 5.79 29.89
CA ASP A 594 -18.03 6.16 31.23
C ASP A 594 -16.90 6.48 32.22
N LYS A 595 -15.69 5.98 31.98
CA LYS A 595 -14.47 6.31 32.76
C LYS A 595 -13.65 7.46 32.16
N SER A 596 -13.92 7.86 30.93
CA SER A 596 -13.12 8.84 30.20
C SER A 596 -13.36 10.28 30.66
N ILE A 597 -12.26 11.01 30.89
CA ILE A 597 -12.21 12.45 31.17
C ILE A 597 -11.77 13.13 29.89
N ILE A 598 -12.58 14.03 29.35
CA ILE A 598 -12.29 14.73 28.10
C ILE A 598 -12.01 16.19 28.40
N MET A 599 -10.86 16.68 27.92
CA MET A 599 -10.52 18.08 27.94
C MET A 599 -10.47 18.66 26.53
N LEU A 600 -11.16 19.77 26.30
CA LEU A 600 -11.17 20.48 25.01
C LEU A 600 -10.66 21.91 25.19
N ASP A 601 -9.53 22.26 24.59
CA ASP A 601 -9.01 23.63 24.51
C ASP A 601 -9.51 24.33 23.25
N ASP A 602 -10.37 25.33 23.44
CA ASP A 602 -10.88 26.22 22.40
C ASP A 602 -11.47 25.44 21.18
N PRO A 603 -12.47 24.56 21.39
CA PRO A 603 -12.98 23.65 20.35
C PRO A 603 -13.67 24.36 19.17
N SER A 604 -13.96 25.67 19.27
CA SER A 604 -14.80 26.39 18.31
C SER A 604 -14.22 27.69 17.73
N THR A 605 -12.91 27.87 17.68
CA THR A 605 -12.30 29.14 17.25
C THR A 605 -12.44 29.40 15.75
N SER A 606 -12.84 30.61 15.37
CA SER A 606 -12.99 31.06 13.97
C SER A 606 -14.10 30.36 13.18
N PHE A 607 -15.14 29.90 13.87
CA PHE A 607 -16.33 29.28 13.27
C PHE A 607 -17.51 30.24 13.16
N ASP A 608 -18.36 29.99 12.17
CA ASP A 608 -19.67 30.63 12.05
C ASP A 608 -20.66 30.05 13.08
N ASP A 609 -21.80 30.72 13.25
CA ASP A 609 -22.81 30.36 14.25
C ASP A 609 -23.41 28.96 14.03
N ASN A 610 -23.51 28.52 12.77
CA ASN A 610 -24.02 27.21 12.40
C ASN A 610 -23.06 26.10 12.87
N ARG A 611 -21.77 26.22 12.54
CA ARG A 611 -20.73 25.26 12.93
C ARG A 611 -20.52 25.23 14.45
N ILE A 612 -20.56 26.39 15.12
CA ILE A 612 -20.54 26.47 16.59
C ILE A 612 -21.70 25.66 17.19
N THR A 613 -22.89 25.78 16.63
CA THR A 613 -24.08 25.06 17.10
C THR A 613 -23.92 23.54 16.95
N SER A 614 -23.45 23.07 15.80
CA SER A 614 -23.17 21.64 15.57
C SER A 614 -22.13 21.09 16.56
N ILE A 615 -21.05 21.82 16.83
CA ILE A 615 -20.00 21.43 17.79
C ILE A 615 -20.60 21.31 19.19
N ILE A 616 -21.36 22.32 19.62
CA ILE A 616 -21.97 22.33 20.95
C ILE A 616 -22.93 21.14 21.13
N GLN A 617 -23.77 20.84 20.13
CA GLN A 617 -24.66 19.69 20.18
C GLN A 617 -23.89 18.37 20.33
N LEU A 618 -22.80 18.22 19.58
CA LEU A 618 -21.99 17.02 19.61
C LEU A 618 -21.24 16.84 20.94
N ILE A 619 -20.61 17.90 21.46
CA ILE A 619 -19.93 17.88 22.77
C ILE A 619 -20.96 17.69 23.91
N SER A 620 -22.14 18.32 23.81
CA SER A 620 -23.22 18.18 24.79
C SER A 620 -23.76 16.74 24.84
N LYS A 621 -23.85 16.06 23.70
CA LYS A 621 -24.17 14.63 23.66
C LYS A 621 -23.06 13.80 24.30
N LEU A 622 -21.82 13.97 23.86
CA LEU A 622 -20.68 13.19 24.34
C LEU A 622 -20.47 13.32 25.86
N SER A 623 -20.65 14.52 26.41
CA SER A 623 -20.55 14.78 27.85
C SER A 623 -21.64 14.11 28.70
N LYS A 624 -22.63 13.43 28.12
CA LYS A 624 -23.57 12.57 28.87
C LYS A 624 -22.94 11.21 29.15
N ASP A 625 -22.23 10.69 28.15
CA ASP A 625 -21.71 9.32 28.09
C ASP A 625 -20.30 9.21 28.70
N THR A 626 -19.69 10.33 29.07
CA THR A 626 -18.33 10.38 29.63
C THR A 626 -18.32 10.68 31.13
N ALA A 627 -17.27 10.23 31.84
CA ALA A 627 -17.08 10.53 33.26
C ALA A 627 -17.12 12.05 33.50
N GLN A 628 -16.35 12.80 32.70
CA GLN A 628 -16.16 14.23 32.89
C GLN A 628 -15.81 14.96 31.60
N MET A 629 -16.33 16.18 31.43
CA MET A 629 -16.04 17.08 30.32
C MET A 629 -15.49 18.41 30.86
N ILE A 630 -14.28 18.81 30.44
CA ILE A 630 -13.63 20.06 30.82
C ILE A 630 -13.38 20.86 29.55
N ILE A 631 -13.98 22.06 29.43
CA ILE A 631 -13.87 22.89 28.23
C ILE A 631 -13.18 24.20 28.59
N LEU A 632 -12.07 24.52 27.93
CA LEU A 632 -11.48 25.85 27.96
C LEU A 632 -11.99 26.63 26.75
N THR A 633 -12.47 27.86 26.95
CA THR A 633 -12.87 28.70 25.82
C THR A 633 -12.69 30.19 26.08
N HIS A 634 -12.39 30.96 25.04
CA HIS A 634 -12.43 32.42 25.09
C HIS A 634 -13.71 33.03 24.54
N TYR A 635 -14.66 32.21 24.06
CA TYR A 635 -15.84 32.68 23.33
C TYR A 635 -17.11 32.64 24.19
N PRO A 636 -17.65 33.80 24.66
CA PRO A 636 -18.78 33.81 25.60
C PRO A 636 -20.07 33.21 25.05
N ASN A 637 -20.35 33.34 23.75
CA ASN A 637 -21.56 32.77 23.16
C ASN A 637 -21.53 31.24 23.14
N PHE A 638 -20.35 30.62 23.01
CA PHE A 638 -20.21 29.16 23.15
C PHE A 638 -20.63 28.73 24.55
N ILE A 639 -20.15 29.44 25.59
CA ILE A 639 -20.52 29.17 26.98
C ILE A 639 -22.03 29.27 27.16
N LYS A 640 -22.63 30.36 26.68
CA LYS A 640 -24.07 30.60 26.78
C LYS A 640 -24.89 29.46 26.15
N ARG A 641 -24.61 29.12 24.88
CA ARG A 641 -25.33 28.06 24.15
C ARG A 641 -25.09 26.67 24.74
N TYR A 642 -23.86 26.36 25.16
CA TYR A 642 -23.57 25.09 25.80
C TYR A 642 -24.31 24.97 27.14
N TYR A 643 -24.30 26.04 27.94
CA TYR A 643 -24.99 26.08 29.22
C TYR A 643 -26.51 25.96 29.07
N GLU A 644 -27.12 26.58 28.05
CA GLU A 644 -28.55 26.42 27.72
C GLU A 644 -28.95 24.95 27.52
N LEU A 645 -28.05 24.13 26.95
CA LEU A 645 -28.25 22.69 26.77
C LEU A 645 -27.85 21.87 28.01
N ARG A 646 -26.97 22.41 28.87
CA ARG A 646 -26.39 21.76 30.05
C ARG A 646 -26.37 22.73 31.23
N ASN A 647 -27.55 23.01 31.78
CA ASN A 647 -27.73 23.94 32.90
C ASN A 647 -26.99 23.57 34.20
N SER A 648 -26.39 22.38 34.28
CA SER A 648 -25.62 21.89 35.44
C SER A 648 -24.11 22.08 35.31
N ALA A 649 -23.60 22.68 34.24
CA ALA A 649 -22.14 22.85 34.07
C ALA A 649 -21.57 23.87 35.06
N LYS A 650 -20.42 23.58 35.67
CA LYS A 650 -19.68 24.56 36.50
C LYS A 650 -18.97 25.58 35.61
N LEU A 651 -19.00 26.85 36.01
CA LEU A 651 -18.42 27.96 35.26
C LEU A 651 -17.30 28.63 36.06
N PHE A 652 -16.10 28.62 35.50
CA PHE A 652 -14.93 29.30 36.05
C PHE A 652 -14.40 30.34 35.06
N LYS A 653 -13.68 31.33 35.57
CA LYS A 653 -12.95 32.32 34.77
C LYS A 653 -11.51 32.47 35.25
N ILE A 654 -10.60 32.67 34.30
CA ILE A 654 -9.22 33.03 34.62
C ILE A 654 -9.13 34.55 34.73
N LYS A 655 -8.68 35.06 35.88
CA LYS A 655 -8.40 36.47 36.12
C LYS A 655 -6.90 36.71 36.06
N LYS A 656 -6.50 37.74 35.31
CA LYS A 656 -5.10 38.19 35.22
C LYS A 656 -4.81 39.23 36.29
N PHE A 657 -3.77 39.01 37.08
CA PHE A 657 -3.20 39.96 38.04
C PHE A 657 -1.81 40.40 37.55
N GLU A 658 -1.19 41.35 38.26
CA GLU A 658 0.08 41.97 37.86
C GLU A 658 1.23 40.96 37.67
N HIS A 659 1.29 39.93 38.53
CA HIS A 659 2.38 38.94 38.54
C HIS A 659 1.91 37.48 38.46
N THR A 660 0.61 37.22 38.29
CA THR A 660 0.05 35.86 38.22
C THR A 660 -1.32 35.84 37.56
N CYS A 661 -1.82 34.67 37.20
CA CYS A 661 -3.23 34.44 36.92
C CYS A 661 -3.85 33.58 38.02
N LEU A 662 -5.13 33.80 38.35
CA LEU A 662 -5.91 32.95 39.25
C LEU A 662 -7.16 32.46 38.55
N ILE A 663 -7.63 31.27 38.93
CA ILE A 663 -8.94 30.75 38.51
C ILE A 663 -9.94 31.15 39.58
N ASP A 664 -11.12 31.61 39.18
CA ASP A 664 -12.18 32.06 40.09
C ASP A 664 -13.56 31.62 39.56
N GLU A 665 -14.57 31.59 40.43
CA GLU A 665 -15.94 31.27 40.03
C GLU A 665 -16.52 32.37 39.12
N MET A 666 -17.28 31.95 38.12
CA MET A 666 -17.91 32.85 37.17
C MET A 666 -19.42 32.85 37.38
N ASP A 667 -19.97 34.03 37.60
CA ASP A 667 -21.41 34.24 37.72
C ASP A 667 -22.10 34.11 36.35
N LYS A 668 -23.14 33.27 36.32
CA LYS A 668 -23.99 33.02 35.15
C LYS A 668 -24.70 34.28 34.68
N GLU A 669 -25.17 35.12 35.60
CA GLU A 669 -25.97 36.30 35.28
C GLU A 669 -25.12 37.32 34.49
N GLN A 670 -23.85 37.48 34.86
CA GLN A 670 -22.88 38.32 34.14
C GLN A 670 -22.59 37.85 32.70
N LEU A 671 -22.78 36.58 32.36
CA LEU A 671 -22.63 36.05 31.00
C LEU A 671 -23.84 36.37 30.12
N CYS A 672 -25.05 36.28 30.69
CA CYS A 672 -26.30 36.53 29.98
C CYS A 672 -26.62 38.02 29.80
N GLN A 673 -26.00 38.89 30.59
CA GLN A 673 -26.22 40.33 30.53
C GLN A 673 -25.72 40.96 29.23
N ASN A 674 -26.57 41.76 28.59
CA ASN A 674 -26.19 42.59 27.46
C ASN A 674 -25.34 43.80 27.89
N VAL A 675 -24.76 44.51 26.93
CA VAL A 675 -23.85 45.64 27.20
C VAL A 675 -24.54 46.77 27.98
N HIS A 676 -25.85 46.95 27.81
CA HIS A 676 -26.63 47.97 28.51
C HIS A 676 -26.88 47.59 29.98
N GLU A 677 -27.25 46.34 30.25
CA GLU A 677 -27.41 45.78 31.61
C GLU A 677 -26.10 45.84 32.41
N LYS A 678 -24.96 45.44 31.80
CA LYS A 678 -23.64 45.56 32.44
C LYS A 678 -23.27 46.99 32.81
N ARG A 679 -23.74 47.98 32.06
CA ARG A 679 -23.52 49.41 32.37
C ARG A 679 -24.42 49.86 33.51
N CYS A 680 -25.69 49.43 33.52
CA CYS A 680 -26.64 49.66 34.61
C CYS A 680 -26.06 49.17 35.94
N ASP A 681 -25.63 47.90 36.00
CA ASP A 681 -25.11 47.29 37.22
C ASP A 681 -23.85 47.99 37.73
N LYS A 682 -22.95 48.41 36.84
CA LYS A 682 -21.76 49.18 37.24
C LYS A 682 -22.10 50.54 37.83
N ILE A 683 -23.12 51.22 37.30
CA ILE A 683 -23.60 52.50 37.84
C ILE A 683 -24.25 52.26 39.21
N ILE A 684 -25.06 51.20 39.36
CA ILE A 684 -25.69 50.83 40.64
C ILE A 684 -24.65 50.43 41.69
N GLN A 685 -23.67 49.61 41.32
CA GLN A 685 -22.54 49.24 42.20
C GLN A 685 -21.77 50.48 42.63
N PHE A 686 -21.57 51.45 41.73
CA PHE A 686 -20.94 52.72 42.06
C PHE A 686 -21.81 53.51 43.03
N ILE A 687 -23.12 53.68 42.80
CA ILE A 687 -24.03 54.36 43.73
C ILE A 687 -24.00 53.70 45.12
N ASN A 688 -24.07 52.36 45.18
CA ASN A 688 -24.12 51.57 46.40
C ASN A 688 -22.77 51.40 47.13
N ARG A 689 -21.71 52.12 46.73
CA ARG A 689 -20.36 52.03 47.33
C ARG A 689 -19.71 50.65 47.22
N GLN A 690 -20.12 49.84 46.25
CA GLN A 690 -19.53 48.52 45.96
C GLN A 690 -18.33 48.60 45.02
N THR A 691 -18.18 49.70 44.27
CA THR A 691 -16.99 50.02 43.48
C THR A 691 -16.59 51.50 43.62
N GLN A 692 -15.30 51.77 43.44
CA GLN A 692 -14.73 53.12 43.33
C GLN A 692 -14.47 53.53 41.87
N ASP A 693 -14.73 52.63 40.91
CA ASP A 693 -14.56 52.90 39.49
C ASP A 693 -15.54 53.98 39.03
N ASP A 694 -15.00 55.14 38.65
CA ASP A 694 -15.79 56.28 38.19
C ASP A 694 -16.58 55.97 36.90
N PRO A 695 -17.92 56.01 36.92
CA PRO A 695 -18.75 55.67 35.77
C PRO A 695 -19.13 56.88 34.91
N ARG A 696 -18.57 58.09 35.12
CA ARG A 696 -18.97 59.34 34.41
C ARG A 696 -19.18 59.17 32.90
N MET A 697 -18.21 58.61 32.19
CA MET A 697 -18.30 58.37 30.74
C MET A 697 -19.34 57.31 30.34
N LYS A 698 -19.69 56.42 31.26
CA LYS A 698 -20.65 55.33 31.06
C LYS A 698 -22.08 55.78 31.35
N ILE A 699 -22.29 56.73 32.27
CA ILE A 699 -23.61 57.28 32.62
C ILE A 699 -24.28 57.91 31.38
N ARG A 700 -23.54 58.70 30.60
CA ARG A 700 -24.07 59.30 29.36
C ARG A 700 -24.53 58.23 28.36
N VAL A 701 -23.67 57.28 28.07
CA VAL A 701 -23.97 56.20 27.10
C VAL A 701 -25.15 55.35 27.59
N PHE A 702 -25.23 55.09 28.90
CA PHE A 702 -26.38 54.42 29.51
C PHE A 702 -27.65 55.27 29.34
N PHE A 703 -27.66 56.54 29.75
CA PHE A 703 -28.79 57.45 29.65
C PHE A 703 -29.35 57.54 28.22
N GLU A 704 -28.47 57.77 27.23
CA GLU A 704 -28.89 57.88 25.83
C GLU A 704 -29.47 56.55 25.30
N ASN A 705 -28.82 55.43 25.59
CA ASN A 705 -29.32 54.12 25.17
C ASN A 705 -30.61 53.73 25.90
N HIS A 706 -30.72 54.07 27.20
CA HIS A 706 -31.88 53.75 28.01
C HIS A 706 -33.13 54.44 27.48
N ILE A 707 -33.05 55.73 27.12
CA ILE A 707 -34.15 56.46 26.49
C ILE A 707 -34.51 55.85 25.14
N ARG A 708 -33.53 55.49 24.32
CA ARG A 708 -33.78 54.85 23.02
C ARG A 708 -34.40 53.46 23.14
N ILE A 709 -34.08 52.72 24.19
CA ILE A 709 -34.69 51.42 24.50
C ILE A 709 -36.11 51.64 25.02
N MET A 710 -36.30 52.55 25.98
CA MET A 710 -37.60 52.84 26.59
C MET A 710 -38.64 53.33 25.58
N PHE A 711 -38.24 54.24 24.68
CA PHE A 711 -39.13 54.81 23.66
C PHE A 711 -38.93 54.16 22.29
N ARG A 712 -38.36 52.96 22.22
CA ARG A 712 -37.99 52.33 20.93
C ARG A 712 -39.17 52.24 19.97
N LYS A 713 -40.34 51.86 20.47
CA LYS A 713 -41.57 51.76 19.70
C LYS A 713 -41.98 53.13 19.15
N GLN A 714 -42.10 54.14 20.00
CA GLN A 714 -42.53 55.48 19.63
C GLN A 714 -41.53 56.17 18.71
N ILE A 715 -40.23 55.94 18.89
CA ILE A 715 -39.18 56.46 18.00
C ILE A 715 -39.31 55.86 16.59
N LEU A 716 -39.67 54.58 16.47
CA LEU A 716 -39.89 53.92 15.19
C LEU A 716 -41.22 54.35 14.53
N GLU A 717 -42.29 54.44 15.31
CA GLU A 717 -43.62 54.85 14.83
C GLU A 717 -43.66 56.32 14.37
N LEU A 718 -42.86 57.19 14.99
CA LEU A 718 -42.81 58.62 14.71
C LEU A 718 -41.62 59.04 13.82
N ASP A 719 -40.87 58.09 13.26
CA ASP A 719 -39.66 58.32 12.43
C ASP A 719 -38.62 59.27 13.07
N LEU A 720 -38.43 59.17 14.39
CA LEU A 720 -37.56 60.07 15.16
C LEU A 720 -36.10 59.62 15.18
N VAL A 721 -35.64 58.95 14.12
CA VAL A 721 -34.29 58.35 14.07
C VAL A 721 -33.24 59.42 13.81
N ALA A 722 -32.65 59.94 14.89
CA ALA A 722 -31.54 60.88 14.84
C ALA A 722 -30.32 60.34 15.60
N GLU A 723 -29.11 60.66 15.13
CA GLU A 723 -27.84 60.33 15.82
C GLU A 723 -27.75 60.99 17.19
N GLN A 724 -28.15 62.26 17.29
CA GLN A 724 -28.17 63.00 18.54
C GLN A 724 -29.45 62.71 19.34
N LEU A 725 -29.36 62.68 20.67
CA LEU A 725 -30.53 62.43 21.53
C LEU A 725 -31.52 63.61 21.54
N ARG A 726 -31.07 64.85 21.36
CA ARG A 726 -31.93 66.04 21.50
C ARG A 726 -33.06 66.09 20.46
N PRO A 727 -32.83 65.86 19.15
CA PRO A 727 -33.92 65.78 18.17
C PRO A 727 -34.95 64.70 18.50
N VAL A 728 -34.49 63.55 19.03
CA VAL A 728 -35.36 62.47 19.49
C VAL A 728 -36.27 62.96 20.63
N LEU A 729 -35.70 63.63 21.64
CA LEU A 729 -36.46 64.18 22.76
C LEU A 729 -37.47 65.26 22.33
N ILE A 730 -37.09 66.12 21.37
CA ILE A 730 -37.99 67.14 20.81
C ILE A 730 -39.15 66.45 20.09
N GLY A 731 -38.87 65.47 19.25
CA GLY A 731 -39.89 64.70 18.56
C GLY A 731 -40.83 63.96 19.51
N LEU A 732 -40.32 63.39 20.61
CA LEU A 732 -41.14 62.74 21.63
C LEU A 732 -42.04 63.74 22.36
N LYS A 733 -41.55 64.97 22.62
CA LYS A 733 -42.33 66.03 23.27
C LYS A 733 -43.39 66.61 22.33
N ASP A 734 -43.03 66.92 21.09
CA ASP A 734 -43.93 67.55 20.11
C ASP A 734 -45.07 66.60 19.71
N ASN A 735 -44.84 65.28 19.75
CA ASN A 735 -45.85 64.24 19.56
C ASN A 735 -46.54 63.80 20.88
N GLN A 736 -46.36 64.55 21.96
CA GLN A 736 -47.02 64.31 23.27
C GLN A 736 -46.74 62.93 23.90
N VAL A 737 -45.66 62.25 23.51
CA VAL A 737 -45.22 60.99 24.12
C VAL A 737 -44.62 61.23 25.51
N ILE A 738 -43.97 62.38 25.70
CA ILE A 738 -43.48 62.85 26.99
C ILE A 738 -44.00 64.26 27.27
N SER A 739 -44.26 64.58 28.54
CA SER A 739 -44.71 65.92 28.94
C SER A 739 -43.60 66.97 28.74
N ALA A 740 -43.99 68.25 28.66
CA ALA A 740 -43.03 69.35 28.59
C ALA A 740 -42.10 69.41 29.82
N SER A 741 -42.61 69.02 31.01
CA SER A 741 -41.80 68.90 32.23
C SER A 741 -40.79 67.75 32.15
N THR A 742 -41.20 66.59 31.62
CA THR A 742 -40.31 65.43 31.42
C THR A 742 -39.23 65.75 30.39
N PHE A 743 -39.58 66.43 29.30
CA PHE A 743 -38.62 66.91 28.31
C PHE A 743 -37.58 67.88 28.92
N ALA A 744 -38.03 68.81 29.77
CA ALA A 744 -37.13 69.77 30.42
C ALA A 744 -36.10 69.09 31.32
N GLU A 745 -36.51 68.11 32.14
CA GLU A 745 -35.58 67.32 32.96
C GLU A 745 -34.66 66.43 32.12
N LEU A 746 -35.16 65.75 31.08
CA LEU A 746 -34.33 64.94 30.18
C LEU A 746 -33.30 65.79 29.41
N ASP A 747 -33.67 66.98 28.93
CA ASP A 747 -32.73 67.89 28.26
C ASP A 747 -31.73 68.52 29.24
N LYS A 748 -32.11 68.75 30.50
CA LYS A 748 -31.22 69.16 31.60
C LYS A 748 -30.17 68.09 31.89
N TYR A 749 -30.55 66.82 32.07
CA TYR A 749 -29.58 65.73 32.28
C TYR A 749 -28.70 65.50 31.05
N ARG A 750 -29.26 65.56 29.84
CA ARG A 750 -28.48 65.49 28.59
C ARG A 750 -27.40 66.58 28.52
N LYS A 751 -27.74 67.81 28.91
CA LYS A 751 -26.79 68.94 28.95
C LYS A 751 -25.73 68.76 30.04
N ALA A 752 -26.12 68.32 31.23
CA ALA A 752 -25.20 68.06 32.34
C ALA A 752 -24.18 66.96 32.01
N LEU A 753 -24.59 65.95 31.25
CA LEU A 753 -23.75 64.84 30.79
C LEU A 753 -22.91 65.17 29.53
N ASN A 754 -23.01 66.38 28.96
CA ASN A 754 -22.24 66.78 27.78
C ASN A 754 -20.88 67.40 28.17
N PRO A 755 -19.74 66.94 27.61
CA PRO A 755 -18.41 67.43 27.99
C PRO A 755 -18.15 68.91 27.66
N GLU A 756 -18.80 69.49 26.63
CA GLU A 756 -18.56 70.89 26.21
C GLU A 756 -19.19 71.96 27.13
N HIS A 757 -20.06 71.58 28.07
CA HIS A 757 -20.83 72.53 28.89
C HIS A 757 -20.45 72.56 30.38
N HIS A 758 -19.27 72.08 30.79
CA HIS A 758 -18.88 72.18 32.21
C HIS A 758 -17.39 72.50 32.47
N PRO A 759 -17.12 73.64 33.15
CA PRO A 759 -15.93 73.87 33.99
C PRO A 759 -15.91 73.04 35.29
N GLN A 760 -16.96 72.24 35.57
CA GLN A 760 -17.12 71.45 36.80
C GLN A 760 -16.68 69.98 36.66
N TYR A 761 -16.25 69.55 35.46
CA TYR A 761 -15.57 68.25 35.26
C TYR A 761 -14.23 68.14 36.01
N ASN A 762 -13.77 69.22 36.66
CA ASN A 762 -12.62 69.26 37.57
C ASN A 762 -12.97 69.15 39.07
N THR A 763 -14.21 68.86 39.45
CA THR A 763 -14.49 68.53 40.86
C THR A 763 -14.08 67.08 41.14
N VAL A 764 -13.12 66.94 42.07
CA VAL A 764 -12.44 65.70 42.48
C VAL A 764 -13.33 64.80 43.36
N ASN A 765 -14.57 65.20 43.63
CA ASN A 765 -15.42 64.53 44.61
C ASN A 765 -16.27 63.42 43.98
N SER A 766 -15.94 62.17 44.30
CA SER A 766 -16.72 60.99 43.88
C SER A 766 -18.16 60.97 44.42
N GLU A 767 -18.45 61.71 45.51
CA GLU A 767 -19.80 61.79 46.08
C GLU A 767 -20.75 62.62 45.22
N ASP A 768 -20.26 63.69 44.58
CA ASP A 768 -21.10 64.52 43.69
C ASP A 768 -21.51 63.72 42.45
N VAL A 769 -20.61 62.86 41.95
CA VAL A 769 -20.89 61.92 40.85
C VAL A 769 -21.90 60.86 41.28
N ARG A 770 -21.81 60.34 42.51
CA ARG A 770 -22.79 59.39 43.05
C ARG A 770 -24.17 60.03 43.18
N GLN A 771 -24.24 61.26 43.68
CA GLN A 771 -25.50 62.00 43.83
C GLN A 771 -26.15 62.25 42.45
N GLN A 772 -25.38 62.76 41.48
CA GLN A 772 -25.87 62.97 40.12
C GLN A 772 -26.32 61.67 39.44
N ALA A 773 -25.57 60.58 39.60
CA ALA A 773 -25.95 59.27 39.08
C ALA A 773 -27.23 58.74 39.74
N THR A 774 -27.40 58.94 41.05
CA THR A 774 -28.60 58.55 41.80
C THR A 774 -29.82 59.30 41.29
N GLU A 775 -29.74 60.63 41.16
CA GLU A 775 -30.83 61.46 40.65
C GLU A 775 -31.25 61.08 39.22
N ILE A 776 -30.28 60.85 38.33
CA ILE A 776 -30.57 60.42 36.95
C ILE A 776 -31.24 59.05 36.93
N MET A 777 -30.73 58.10 37.71
CA MET A 777 -31.28 56.74 37.76
C MET A 777 -32.69 56.73 38.36
N GLU A 778 -32.90 57.40 39.49
CA GLU A 778 -34.22 57.55 40.10
C GLU A 778 -35.21 58.23 39.16
N PHE A 779 -34.79 59.28 38.44
CA PHE A 779 -35.64 59.93 37.46
C PHE A 779 -36.00 58.97 36.32
N LEU A 780 -35.02 58.32 35.69
CA LEU A 780 -35.25 57.40 34.56
C LEU A 780 -36.17 56.24 34.92
N PHE A 781 -36.04 55.68 36.12
CA PHE A 781 -36.90 54.57 36.58
C PHE A 781 -38.27 55.01 37.11
N ASN A 782 -38.48 56.31 37.36
CA ASN A 782 -39.74 56.87 37.87
C ASN A 782 -40.46 57.81 36.90
N ILE A 783 -40.09 57.85 35.61
CA ILE A 783 -40.81 58.66 34.61
C ILE A 783 -42.29 58.23 34.57
N ASP A 784 -43.20 59.12 34.98
CA ASP A 784 -44.63 58.83 35.15
C ASP A 784 -45.36 58.89 33.79
N PHE A 785 -45.93 57.76 33.36
CA PHE A 785 -46.56 57.61 32.04
C PHE A 785 -48.06 57.96 32.07
N ASP A 786 -48.64 58.38 30.93
CA ASP A 786 -50.09 58.46 30.78
C ASP A 786 -50.71 57.03 30.76
N LYS A 787 -51.44 56.70 31.83
CA LYS A 787 -51.61 55.34 32.42
C LYS A 787 -52.68 54.45 31.77
N LYS A 788 -53.05 54.65 30.49
CA LYS A 788 -54.14 53.88 29.85
C LYS A 788 -53.68 52.60 29.12
N ALA A 789 -52.52 52.61 28.47
CA ALA A 789 -52.03 51.45 27.70
C ALA A 789 -51.26 50.41 28.55
N PHE A 790 -50.46 50.88 29.52
CA PHE A 790 -49.52 50.03 30.27
C PHE A 790 -50.18 49.09 31.30
N ARG A 791 -51.37 49.45 31.84
CA ARG A 791 -52.09 48.60 32.82
C ARG A 791 -52.73 47.36 32.18
N VAL A 792 -53.04 47.40 30.89
CA VAL A 792 -53.57 46.25 30.14
C VAL A 792 -52.43 45.25 29.90
N GLU A 793 -51.30 45.76 29.42
CA GLU A 793 -50.13 44.95 29.08
C GLU A 793 -49.43 44.35 30.32
N LEU A 794 -49.37 45.07 31.45
CA LEU A 794 -48.83 44.52 32.71
C LEU A 794 -49.76 43.48 33.34
N ARG A 795 -51.08 43.59 33.12
CA ARG A 795 -52.08 42.60 33.57
C ARG A 795 -52.03 41.35 32.69
N ASP A 796 -51.76 41.51 31.40
CA ASP A 796 -51.60 40.41 30.44
C ASP A 796 -50.25 39.70 30.61
N LEU A 797 -49.17 40.44 30.87
CA LEU A 797 -47.85 39.88 31.22
C LEU A 797 -47.88 39.16 32.57
N LYS A 798 -48.59 39.67 33.59
CA LYS A 798 -48.78 38.95 34.86
C LYS A 798 -49.66 37.70 34.71
N LYS A 799 -50.66 37.71 33.81
CA LYS A 799 -51.46 36.52 33.45
C LYS A 799 -50.64 35.48 32.67
N LEU A 800 -49.75 35.92 31.77
CA LEU A 800 -48.84 35.06 31.01
C LEU A 800 -47.78 34.42 31.92
N ARG A 801 -47.16 35.19 32.82
CA ARG A 801 -46.17 34.69 33.79
C ARG A 801 -46.77 33.73 34.84
N ALA A 802 -48.05 33.92 35.19
CA ALA A 802 -48.78 32.99 36.07
C ALA A 802 -49.20 31.69 35.35
N LYS A 803 -49.34 31.71 34.01
CA LYS A 803 -49.61 30.51 33.19
C LYS A 803 -48.35 29.72 32.83
N GLU A 804 -47.19 30.36 32.71
CA GLU A 804 -45.89 29.69 32.47
C GLU A 804 -45.40 28.81 33.63
N LEU A 805 -45.88 29.04 34.86
CA LEU A 805 -45.49 28.26 36.06
C LEU A 805 -46.30 26.96 36.26
N ARG A 806 -47.21 26.61 35.36
CA ARG A 806 -47.90 25.31 35.36
C ARG A 806 -47.83 24.69 33.98
N GLY A 807 -46.70 24.04 33.70
CA GLY A 807 -46.57 23.15 32.56
C GLY A 807 -47.55 21.98 32.72
N ASN A 808 -48.65 22.01 31.97
CA ASN A 808 -49.54 20.88 31.82
C ASN A 808 -49.44 20.35 30.39
N VAL A 809 -48.96 19.12 30.27
CA VAL A 809 -49.30 18.25 29.14
C VAL A 809 -50.76 17.84 29.35
N ILE A 810 -51.67 18.32 28.51
CA ILE A 810 -53.07 17.88 28.52
C ILE A 810 -53.11 16.53 27.80
N LYS A 811 -53.31 15.46 28.57
CA LYS A 811 -53.78 14.17 28.02
C LYS A 811 -55.30 14.24 28.02
N ASP A 812 -55.93 14.09 26.86
CA ASP A 812 -57.37 13.82 26.85
C ASP A 812 -57.82 12.79 25.82
N SER A 813 -58.92 12.13 26.18
CA SER A 813 -59.35 10.80 25.73
C SER A 813 -60.42 10.77 24.62
N ILE A 814 -60.22 9.85 23.68
CA ILE A 814 -61.07 9.17 22.66
C ILE A 814 -62.56 9.58 22.46
N GLY A 815 -62.92 9.89 21.19
CA GLY A 815 -64.29 9.85 20.60
C GLY A 815 -64.51 10.69 19.30
N LYS A 816 -64.55 10.07 18.10
CA LYS A 816 -64.59 10.66 16.71
C LYS A 816 -65.46 11.92 16.49
N ALA A 817 -64.95 12.92 15.76
CA ALA A 817 -65.74 14.06 15.24
C ALA A 817 -65.38 14.36 13.78
N ASN A 818 -66.41 14.54 12.95
CA ASN A 818 -66.38 15.08 11.58
C ASN A 818 -66.82 16.56 11.67
N ALA A 819 -66.05 17.50 11.13
CA ALA A 819 -66.47 18.90 11.00
C ALA A 819 -66.49 19.29 9.50
N ALA A 820 -67.68 19.61 8.99
CA ALA A 820 -67.93 19.95 7.59
C ALA A 820 -67.81 21.47 7.36
N LEU A 821 -66.83 21.91 6.57
CA LEU A 821 -66.78 23.25 5.99
C LEU A 821 -67.80 23.34 4.84
N ASN A 822 -69.02 23.82 5.13
CA ASN A 822 -70.16 23.84 4.19
C ASN A 822 -70.14 24.97 3.12
N ILE A 823 -68.99 25.58 2.82
CA ILE A 823 -68.90 26.66 1.81
C ILE A 823 -67.76 26.34 0.85
N ILE A 824 -68.12 25.67 -0.25
CA ILE A 824 -67.20 25.29 -1.33
C ILE A 824 -67.59 26.10 -2.58
N PHE A 825 -66.66 26.88 -3.11
CA PHE A 825 -66.82 27.53 -4.41
C PHE A 825 -66.60 26.47 -5.49
N ASN A 826 -67.65 26.08 -6.21
CA ASN A 826 -67.60 24.94 -7.15
C ASN A 826 -67.02 25.28 -8.53
N ASP A 827 -67.09 26.55 -8.94
CA ASP A 827 -66.59 27.02 -10.23
C ASP A 827 -65.12 27.45 -10.08
N GLY A 828 -64.21 26.81 -10.82
CA GLY A 828 -62.79 27.11 -10.77
C GLY A 828 -62.44 28.50 -11.33
N ILE A 829 -61.46 29.18 -10.74
CA ILE A 829 -61.02 30.52 -11.13
C ILE A 829 -59.73 30.43 -11.95
N SER A 830 -59.74 31.02 -13.15
CA SER A 830 -58.58 31.08 -14.04
C SER A 830 -57.95 32.48 -13.99
N ILE A 831 -56.67 32.57 -13.63
CA ILE A 831 -55.92 33.83 -13.52
C ILE A 831 -54.70 33.78 -14.44
N SER A 832 -54.49 34.83 -15.23
CA SER A 832 -53.36 34.91 -16.17
C SER A 832 -52.04 35.19 -15.45
N MET A 833 -51.03 34.39 -15.77
CA MET A 833 -49.65 34.58 -15.33
C MET A 833 -48.92 35.55 -16.26
N ILE A 834 -48.30 36.59 -15.70
CA ILE A 834 -47.69 37.70 -16.45
C ILE A 834 -46.16 37.75 -16.37
N GLY A 835 -45.52 36.85 -15.61
CA GLY A 835 -44.07 36.80 -15.53
C GLY A 835 -43.51 36.11 -14.28
N ARG A 836 -42.22 36.34 -14.03
CA ARG A 836 -41.46 35.82 -12.87
C ARG A 836 -40.63 36.95 -12.25
N ALA A 837 -40.36 36.89 -10.94
CA ALA A 837 -39.55 37.88 -10.22
C ALA A 837 -38.59 37.21 -9.22
N ALA A 838 -37.30 37.57 -9.25
CA ALA A 838 -36.24 37.07 -8.35
C ALA A 838 -35.30 38.18 -7.89
N ALA A 839 -34.77 38.08 -6.66
CA ALA A 839 -33.61 38.88 -6.26
C ALA A 839 -32.32 38.24 -6.79
N ARG A 840 -31.74 38.79 -7.87
CA ARG A 840 -30.37 38.51 -8.32
C ARG A 840 -29.69 39.79 -8.82
N PRO A 841 -28.37 39.97 -8.57
CA PRO A 841 -27.62 41.15 -9.02
C PRO A 841 -27.41 41.25 -10.55
N GLU A 842 -27.72 40.18 -11.31
CA GLU A 842 -27.44 40.11 -12.75
C GLU A 842 -28.75 39.84 -13.52
N SER A 843 -29.41 40.96 -13.87
CA SER A 843 -30.48 41.21 -14.86
C SER A 843 -31.37 40.06 -15.35
N TRP A 844 -32.70 40.16 -15.16
CA TRP A 844 -33.71 39.63 -16.10
C TRP A 844 -34.92 40.58 -16.20
N VAL A 845 -35.44 40.71 -17.43
CA VAL A 845 -36.55 41.57 -17.88
C VAL A 845 -37.90 40.90 -17.56
N ILE A 846 -38.94 41.67 -17.24
CA ILE A 846 -40.33 41.18 -17.32
C ILE A 846 -40.61 40.92 -18.80
N ASP A 847 -40.47 39.68 -19.22
CA ASP A 847 -40.75 39.30 -20.58
C ASP A 847 -42.27 39.17 -20.76
N GLU A 848 -42.92 40.23 -21.20
CA GLU A 848 -44.32 40.20 -21.64
C GLU A 848 -44.54 39.26 -22.84
N SER A 849 -43.49 38.59 -23.37
CA SER A 849 -43.58 37.59 -24.45
C SER A 849 -43.67 36.13 -24.00
N VAL A 850 -43.67 35.84 -22.69
CA VAL A 850 -43.97 34.48 -22.19
C VAL A 850 -45.46 34.19 -22.43
N GLN A 851 -45.77 33.11 -23.17
CA GLN A 851 -47.15 32.65 -23.41
C GLN A 851 -47.97 32.71 -22.11
N GLU A 852 -49.09 33.46 -22.13
CA GLU A 852 -50.01 33.57 -21.00
C GLU A 852 -50.46 32.16 -20.56
N ALA A 853 -49.85 31.66 -19.48
CA ALA A 853 -50.29 30.43 -18.83
C ALA A 853 -51.40 30.78 -17.84
N ASN A 854 -52.58 30.19 -18.04
CA ASN A 854 -53.68 30.33 -17.11
C ASN A 854 -53.49 29.42 -15.91
N VAL A 855 -53.45 30.00 -14.72
CA VAL A 855 -53.41 29.28 -13.45
C VAL A 855 -54.84 29.08 -12.97
N VAL A 856 -55.29 27.82 -12.88
CA VAL A 856 -56.67 27.47 -12.55
C VAL A 856 -56.79 26.97 -11.10
N ILE A 857 -57.30 27.80 -10.21
CA ILE A 857 -57.65 27.38 -8.84
C ILE A 857 -58.99 26.64 -8.92
N ARG A 858 -58.98 25.32 -8.70
CA ARG A 858 -60.19 24.46 -8.65
C ARG A 858 -60.98 24.72 -7.36
N LYS A 859 -61.99 23.89 -7.06
CA LYS A 859 -62.83 23.99 -5.85
C LYS A 859 -62.03 24.39 -4.61
N PHE A 860 -62.42 25.49 -3.96
CA PHE A 860 -61.75 25.99 -2.78
C PHE A 860 -62.75 26.48 -1.73
N ALA A 861 -62.33 26.50 -0.47
CA ALA A 861 -63.05 27.15 0.63
C ALA A 861 -62.21 28.33 1.18
N CYS A 862 -62.82 29.21 1.97
CA CYS A 862 -62.10 30.36 2.52
C CYS A 862 -62.39 30.62 4.01
N VAL A 863 -61.36 31.02 4.76
CA VAL A 863 -61.45 31.42 6.17
C VAL A 863 -60.74 32.75 6.42
N HIS A 864 -61.22 33.51 7.40
CA HIS A 864 -60.56 34.70 7.92
C HIS A 864 -59.55 34.36 9.01
N VAL A 865 -58.41 35.05 9.00
CA VAL A 865 -57.40 34.98 10.06
C VAL A 865 -57.82 35.87 11.22
N THR A 866 -57.93 35.29 12.41
CA THR A 866 -58.26 36.01 13.66
C THR A 866 -57.14 35.91 14.70
N GLY A 867 -56.22 34.95 14.53
CA GLY A 867 -55.02 34.77 15.35
C GLY A 867 -53.77 35.42 14.75
N ASN A 868 -52.66 35.34 15.48
CA ASN A 868 -51.37 35.85 15.03
C ASN A 868 -50.29 34.76 14.84
N THR A 869 -50.65 33.48 14.96
CA THR A 869 -49.74 32.32 14.82
C THR A 869 -49.21 32.13 13.39
N PHE A 870 -49.82 32.79 12.41
CA PHE A 870 -49.53 32.64 10.98
C PHE A 870 -48.75 33.82 10.34
N ASP A 871 -48.40 34.84 11.13
CA ASP A 871 -47.55 35.97 10.70
C ASP A 871 -46.13 35.43 10.37
N PRO A 872 -45.39 35.89 9.35
CA PRO A 872 -45.73 36.93 8.39
C PRO A 872 -46.46 36.43 7.13
N ILE A 873 -46.86 35.16 7.09
CA ILE A 873 -47.55 34.58 5.92
C ILE A 873 -48.97 35.14 5.78
N ALA A 874 -49.72 35.24 6.89
CA ALA A 874 -51.02 35.92 6.92
C ALA A 874 -51.22 36.65 8.26
N ARG A 875 -51.82 37.84 8.20
CA ARG A 875 -52.14 38.69 9.35
C ARG A 875 -53.63 38.67 9.67
N CYS A 876 -53.98 39.02 10.91
CA CYS A 876 -55.36 39.17 11.34
C CYS A 876 -56.14 40.09 10.37
N GLY A 877 -57.33 39.64 9.96
CA GLY A 877 -58.18 40.31 8.97
C GLY A 877 -57.98 39.85 7.52
N GLN A 878 -56.89 39.14 7.21
CA GLN A 878 -56.65 38.55 5.89
C GLN A 878 -57.40 37.23 5.71
N CYS A 879 -57.49 36.75 4.47
CA CYS A 879 -58.22 35.53 4.13
C CYS A 879 -57.28 34.42 3.67
N ILE A 880 -57.67 33.18 3.92
CA ILE A 880 -56.91 31.97 3.58
C ILE A 880 -57.77 31.08 2.70
N LEU A 881 -57.20 30.65 1.58
CA LEU A 881 -57.78 29.71 0.64
C LEU A 881 -57.40 28.29 1.04
N LEU A 882 -58.40 27.40 1.04
CA LEU A 882 -58.27 26.00 1.45
C LEU A 882 -58.55 25.06 0.29
N SER A 883 -57.79 23.95 0.25
CA SER A 883 -58.01 22.85 -0.70
C SER A 883 -59.36 22.17 -0.49
N ASP A 884 -59.79 21.39 -1.49
CA ASP A 884 -60.92 20.47 -1.35
C ASP A 884 -60.66 19.46 -0.21
N SER A 885 -61.74 18.99 0.41
CA SER A 885 -61.73 18.08 1.57
C SER A 885 -61.02 16.73 1.33
N ASP A 886 -60.80 16.34 0.07
CA ASP A 886 -60.09 15.12 -0.30
C ASP A 886 -58.56 15.28 -0.38
N ASP A 887 -58.03 16.51 -0.32
CA ASP A 887 -56.59 16.80 -0.39
C ASP A 887 -55.97 16.85 1.02
N MET A 888 -55.50 15.68 1.50
CA MET A 888 -54.95 15.54 2.85
C MET A 888 -53.58 16.24 3.00
N PRO A 889 -53.38 17.05 4.06
CA PRO A 889 -52.09 17.70 4.31
C PRO A 889 -50.95 16.72 4.60
N ALA A 890 -49.75 17.03 4.09
CA ALA A 890 -48.49 16.33 4.33
C ALA A 890 -47.67 16.97 5.48
N ASP A 891 -46.59 16.29 5.87
CA ASP A 891 -45.66 16.78 6.88
C ASP A 891 -45.02 18.10 6.44
N GLY A 892 -45.10 19.12 7.29
CA GLY A 892 -44.62 20.45 6.99
C GLY A 892 -45.63 21.35 6.26
N ASP A 893 -46.84 20.90 5.94
CA ASP A 893 -47.85 21.73 5.29
C ASP A 893 -48.42 22.81 6.23
N LEU A 894 -48.92 23.87 5.60
CA LEU A 894 -49.72 24.88 6.28
C LEU A 894 -51.18 24.42 6.31
N VAL A 895 -51.79 24.41 7.50
CA VAL A 895 -53.12 23.84 7.69
C VAL A 895 -54.04 24.74 8.49
N VAL A 896 -55.32 24.62 8.16
CA VAL A 896 -56.45 25.04 8.97
C VAL A 896 -57.00 23.80 9.64
N GLY A 897 -56.93 23.77 10.97
CA GLY A 897 -57.38 22.66 11.79
C GLY A 897 -58.55 23.07 12.67
N GLU A 898 -59.49 22.15 12.86
CA GLU A 898 -60.54 22.25 13.89
C GLU A 898 -60.47 21.03 14.80
N SER A 899 -60.36 21.28 16.10
CA SER A 899 -60.41 20.25 17.12
C SER A 899 -61.86 19.86 17.43
N ARG A 900 -62.05 18.75 18.16
CA ARG A 900 -63.39 18.32 18.62
C ARG A 900 -64.05 19.32 19.57
N GLU A 901 -63.26 20.14 20.26
CA GLU A 901 -63.74 21.17 21.19
C GLU A 901 -64.07 22.50 20.47
N GLN A 902 -64.13 22.48 19.13
CA GLN A 902 -64.31 23.67 18.29
C GLN A 902 -63.18 24.71 18.43
N GLU A 903 -62.00 24.27 18.89
CA GLU A 903 -60.80 25.09 18.84
C GLU A 903 -60.27 25.11 17.41
N LYS A 904 -60.03 26.31 16.90
CA LYS A 904 -59.68 26.57 15.51
C LYS A 904 -58.23 26.99 15.43
N TYR A 905 -57.40 26.17 14.79
CA TYR A 905 -55.96 26.38 14.65
C TYR A 905 -55.58 26.72 13.21
N LEU A 906 -54.58 27.57 13.07
CA LEU A 906 -53.98 27.96 11.81
C LEU A 906 -52.46 27.92 11.96
N ARG A 907 -51.85 26.79 11.56
CA ARG A 907 -50.48 26.41 11.95
C ARG A 907 -49.78 25.58 10.88
N ARG A 908 -48.47 25.37 11.04
CA ARG A 908 -47.73 24.35 10.27
C ARG A 908 -47.86 23.01 10.97
N ILE A 909 -48.15 21.94 10.24
CA ILE A 909 -48.34 20.60 10.81
C ILE A 909 -47.09 19.75 10.64
N SER A 910 -46.84 18.86 11.60
CA SER A 910 -45.96 17.70 11.42
C SER A 910 -46.62 16.44 11.97
N PHE A 911 -46.31 15.26 11.40
CA PHE A 911 -46.86 13.97 11.83
C PHE A 911 -45.78 13.10 12.47
N ASN A 912 -46.15 12.40 13.54
CA ASN A 912 -45.35 11.33 14.13
C ASN A 912 -46.29 10.18 14.56
N ASP A 913 -46.15 9.00 13.96
CA ASP A 913 -47.03 7.84 14.13
C ASP A 913 -48.55 8.21 14.11
N ASP A 914 -49.20 8.24 15.29
CA ASP A 914 -50.63 8.57 15.50
C ASP A 914 -50.88 10.04 15.94
N SER A 915 -49.84 10.86 16.13
CA SER A 915 -49.94 12.26 16.61
C SER A 915 -49.60 13.29 15.52
N ALA A 916 -50.35 14.38 15.49
CA ALA A 916 -50.05 15.60 14.75
C ALA A 916 -49.52 16.69 15.69
N PHE A 917 -48.46 17.39 15.28
CA PHE A 917 -47.87 18.51 15.99
C PHE A 917 -48.14 19.80 15.20
N LEU A 918 -48.75 20.79 15.83
CA LEU A 918 -49.11 22.07 15.22
C LEU A 918 -48.21 23.19 15.74
N TYR A 919 -47.38 23.73 14.85
CA TYR A 919 -46.38 24.75 15.11
C TYR A 919 -46.88 26.14 14.70
N SER A 920 -46.75 27.11 15.60
CA SER A 920 -46.85 28.52 15.22
C SER A 920 -45.71 28.87 14.26
N ILE A 921 -46.01 29.52 13.16
CA ILE A 921 -45.01 30.01 12.20
C ILE A 921 -44.62 31.47 12.46
N ASN A 922 -45.19 32.10 13.49
CA ASN A 922 -44.83 33.46 13.91
C ASN A 922 -43.45 33.53 14.59
N PRO A 923 -42.45 34.17 13.95
CA PRO A 923 -41.11 34.29 14.51
C PRO A 923 -41.02 35.30 15.66
N LEU A 924 -41.99 36.22 15.78
CA LEU A 924 -42.05 37.25 16.82
C LEU A 924 -42.78 36.78 18.08
N LYS A 925 -43.52 35.66 18.01
CA LYS A 925 -44.26 35.09 19.14
C LYS A 925 -44.15 33.57 19.11
N ILE A 926 -43.05 33.07 19.67
CA ILE A 926 -42.77 31.64 19.78
C ILE A 926 -43.83 31.02 20.71
N THR A 927 -44.75 30.27 20.12
CA THR A 927 -45.79 29.53 20.84
C THR A 927 -45.40 28.07 20.84
N ALA A 928 -45.49 27.39 22.00
CA ALA A 928 -45.13 25.99 22.09
C ALA A 928 -45.96 25.14 21.09
N PRO A 929 -45.34 24.14 20.45
CA PRO A 929 -46.04 23.26 19.53
C PRO A 929 -47.13 22.47 20.26
N LEU A 930 -48.31 22.40 19.65
CA LEU A 930 -49.45 21.67 20.20
C LEU A 930 -49.43 20.25 19.65
N GLN A 931 -49.38 19.24 20.52
CA GLN A 931 -49.54 17.84 20.13
C GLN A 931 -51.02 17.46 20.21
N VAL A 932 -51.56 16.91 19.13
CA VAL A 932 -52.97 16.51 19.01
C VAL A 932 -53.04 15.16 18.29
N ASP A 933 -53.97 14.28 18.65
CA ASP A 933 -54.14 13.00 17.96
C ASP A 933 -54.73 13.21 16.55
N ARG A 934 -54.11 12.60 15.55
CA ARG A 934 -54.46 12.74 14.13
C ARG A 934 -55.90 12.33 13.83
N LYS A 935 -56.48 11.40 14.60
CA LYS A 935 -57.87 10.93 14.46
C LYS A 935 -58.91 11.91 15.02
N THR A 936 -58.47 12.99 15.69
CA THR A 936 -59.33 13.97 16.37
C THR A 936 -59.40 15.34 15.69
N LEU A 937 -58.61 15.56 14.64
CA LEU A 937 -58.52 16.83 13.93
C LEU A 937 -59.19 16.74 12.56
N SER A 938 -60.04 17.71 12.25
CA SER A 938 -60.38 18.03 10.86
C SER A 938 -59.30 18.95 10.32
N LEU A 939 -58.68 18.62 9.19
CA LEU A 939 -57.56 19.36 8.62
C LEU A 939 -57.85 19.71 7.16
N HIS A 940 -57.65 20.98 6.82
CA HIS A 940 -57.66 21.48 5.46
C HIS A 940 -56.31 22.09 5.12
N ARG A 941 -55.78 21.76 3.95
CA ARG A 941 -54.51 22.30 3.47
C ARG A 941 -54.71 23.74 3.00
N VAL A 942 -53.77 24.61 3.35
CA VAL A 942 -53.76 26.00 2.90
C VAL A 942 -53.14 26.06 1.51
N VAL A 943 -53.93 26.47 0.52
CA VAL A 943 -53.50 26.59 -0.88
C VAL A 943 -53.18 28.04 -1.28
N GLY A 944 -53.56 29.01 -0.46
CA GLY A 944 -53.18 30.41 -0.66
C GLY A 944 -53.65 31.35 0.45
N VAL A 945 -53.21 32.60 0.36
CA VAL A 945 -53.57 33.71 1.25
C VAL A 945 -53.93 34.92 0.40
N LEU A 946 -54.99 35.62 0.78
CA LEU A 946 -55.44 36.87 0.17
C LEU A 946 -55.32 38.00 1.20
N TYR A 947 -54.65 39.07 0.82
CA TYR A 947 -54.32 40.17 1.73
C TYR A 947 -55.41 41.23 1.85
N ASP A 948 -56.34 41.31 0.90
CA ASP A 948 -57.34 42.40 0.83
C ASP A 948 -58.68 42.04 0.13
N PRO A 949 -59.35 40.89 0.39
CA PRO A 949 -60.54 40.52 -0.37
C PRO A 949 -61.91 40.91 0.24
N CYS A 950 -62.00 41.32 1.51
CA CYS A 950 -63.28 41.52 2.20
C CYS A 950 -63.39 42.89 2.88
N ARG A 951 -64.43 43.68 2.56
CA ARG A 951 -64.65 45.02 3.13
C ARG A 951 -65.16 45.03 4.58
N HIS A 952 -65.55 43.91 5.17
CA HIS A 952 -66.12 43.85 6.53
C HIS A 952 -65.71 42.55 7.22
N CYS A 953 -64.90 42.66 8.28
CA CYS A 953 -64.70 41.59 9.26
C CYS A 953 -65.23 42.12 10.60
N ASP A 954 -66.31 41.54 11.11
CA ASP A 954 -66.88 41.95 12.40
C ASP A 954 -65.88 41.62 13.52
N MET A 955 -65.33 42.66 14.17
CA MET A 955 -64.32 42.53 15.23
C MET A 955 -64.84 41.85 16.52
N GLU A 956 -66.12 41.51 16.61
CA GLU A 956 -66.72 40.87 17.80
C GLU A 956 -66.43 39.36 17.94
N ILE A 957 -65.70 38.74 17.00
CA ILE A 957 -65.51 37.27 16.95
C ILE A 957 -64.12 36.82 17.47
N ILE A 958 -63.58 37.49 18.50
CA ILE A 958 -62.27 37.12 19.10
C ILE A 958 -62.48 36.27 20.35
N ASN A 959 -62.85 35.00 20.15
CA ASN A 959 -62.98 33.99 21.22
C ASN A 959 -61.80 32.98 21.19
N GLY A 960 -60.55 33.46 21.25
CA GLY A 960 -59.36 32.61 21.39
C GLY A 960 -58.99 31.72 20.19
N ASN A 961 -59.83 31.67 19.16
CA ASN A 961 -59.67 30.90 17.93
C ASN A 961 -58.80 31.61 16.89
N GLU A 962 -57.99 30.86 16.13
CA GLU A 962 -57.02 31.39 15.17
C GLU A 962 -57.62 31.72 13.79
N TRP A 963 -58.81 31.18 13.47
CA TRP A 963 -59.55 31.47 12.23
C TRP A 963 -61.08 31.43 12.38
N HIS A 964 -61.81 32.02 11.41
CA HIS A 964 -63.28 31.98 11.32
C HIS A 964 -63.77 31.75 9.86
N PRO A 965 -64.87 31.03 9.59
CA PRO A 965 -65.40 30.86 8.23
C PRO A 965 -65.68 32.19 7.51
N CYS A 966 -65.24 32.34 6.27
CA CYS A 966 -65.55 33.50 5.43
C CYS A 966 -66.80 33.22 4.58
N LYS A 967 -67.87 34.01 4.75
CA LYS A 967 -69.16 33.80 4.06
C LYS A 967 -69.31 34.59 2.75
N ASN A 968 -68.49 35.61 2.51
CA ASN A 968 -68.71 36.62 1.46
C ASN A 968 -67.40 36.99 0.71
N ILE A 969 -66.83 36.08 -0.08
CA ILE A 969 -65.87 36.48 -1.14
C ILE A 969 -66.62 36.58 -2.45
N ASP A 970 -66.56 37.74 -3.07
CA ASP A 970 -67.06 37.97 -4.42
C ASP A 970 -66.04 37.43 -5.44
N PRO A 971 -66.39 36.43 -6.29
CA PRO A 971 -65.49 35.91 -7.32
C PRO A 971 -64.95 36.97 -8.27
N SER A 972 -65.65 38.11 -8.44
CA SER A 972 -65.17 39.24 -9.25
C SER A 972 -63.85 39.86 -8.73
N TYR A 973 -63.45 39.56 -7.48
CA TYR A 973 -62.17 39.97 -6.90
C TYR A 973 -60.97 39.56 -7.76
N PHE A 974 -61.06 38.39 -8.42
CA PHE A 974 -59.96 37.80 -9.18
C PHE A 974 -59.90 38.28 -10.64
N GLU A 975 -60.98 38.85 -11.19
CA GLU A 975 -61.08 39.24 -12.62
C GLU A 975 -59.99 40.22 -13.05
N ASN A 976 -59.57 41.11 -12.14
CA ASN A 976 -58.57 42.16 -12.40
C ASN A 976 -57.21 41.88 -11.74
N LYS A 977 -56.93 40.63 -11.36
CA LYS A 977 -55.65 40.23 -10.75
C LYS A 977 -54.81 39.42 -11.72
N LYS A 978 -53.50 39.44 -11.52
CA LYS A 978 -52.51 38.71 -12.32
C LYS A 978 -51.59 37.92 -11.40
N ILE A 979 -50.87 36.93 -11.94
CA ILE A 979 -49.93 36.11 -11.18
C ILE A 979 -48.49 36.34 -11.64
N ILE A 980 -47.58 36.42 -10.68
CA ILE A 980 -46.13 36.42 -10.90
C ILE A 980 -45.53 35.22 -10.16
N ALA A 981 -44.65 34.44 -10.78
CA ALA A 981 -43.91 33.40 -10.07
C ALA A 981 -42.74 33.99 -9.27
N VAL A 982 -42.56 33.49 -8.05
CA VAL A 982 -41.42 33.80 -7.20
C VAL A 982 -40.23 32.97 -7.66
N GLU A 983 -39.12 33.63 -7.96
CA GLU A 983 -37.82 33.01 -8.18
C GLU A 983 -36.84 33.43 -7.07
N GLY A 984 -35.99 32.52 -6.62
CA GLY A 984 -35.12 32.76 -5.45
C GLY A 984 -35.88 32.84 -4.12
N ASP A 985 -35.20 33.26 -3.06
CA ASP A 985 -35.66 33.11 -1.67
C ASP A 985 -36.05 34.46 -1.01
N SER A 986 -36.17 35.53 -1.81
CA SER A 986 -36.26 36.93 -1.35
C SER A 986 -37.54 37.32 -0.61
N ILE A 987 -38.54 36.46 -0.64
CA ILE A 987 -39.82 36.66 0.04
C ILE A 987 -40.09 35.54 1.07
N GLU A 988 -39.10 34.72 1.41
CA GLU A 988 -39.23 33.78 2.53
C GLU A 988 -39.35 34.55 3.86
N PRO A 989 -40.17 34.09 4.84
CA PRO A 989 -40.98 32.88 4.82
C PRO A 989 -42.39 33.07 4.21
N ILE A 990 -42.70 34.22 3.60
CA ILE A 990 -44.03 34.58 3.06
C ILE A 990 -44.39 33.74 1.83
N ALA A 991 -43.46 33.56 0.89
CA ALA A 991 -43.57 32.61 -0.21
C ALA A 991 -42.19 32.03 -0.54
N ARG A 992 -42.15 30.78 -0.99
CA ARG A 992 -40.93 30.06 -1.41
C ARG A 992 -40.70 30.19 -2.91
N LYS A 993 -39.47 29.94 -3.35
CA LYS A 993 -39.13 29.79 -4.76
C LYS A 993 -40.08 28.80 -5.46
N GLY A 994 -40.63 29.20 -6.61
CA GLY A 994 -41.58 28.43 -7.41
C GLY A 994 -43.05 28.67 -7.06
N GLN A 995 -43.35 29.28 -5.91
CA GLN A 995 -44.72 29.67 -5.56
C GLN A 995 -45.17 30.91 -6.32
N LYS A 996 -46.47 31.19 -6.32
CA LYS A 996 -47.09 32.22 -7.15
C LYS A 996 -47.59 33.36 -6.26
N VAL A 997 -47.34 34.61 -6.62
CA VAL A 997 -47.90 35.78 -5.91
C VAL A 997 -48.99 36.41 -6.76
N LEU A 998 -50.10 36.76 -6.11
CA LEU A 998 -51.23 37.45 -6.71
C LEU A 998 -50.97 38.96 -6.66
N VAL A 999 -51.10 39.65 -7.79
CA VAL A 999 -50.84 41.09 -7.90
C VAL A 999 -51.95 41.83 -8.62
N GLU A 1000 -52.03 43.15 -8.41
CA GLU A 1000 -52.86 44.02 -9.26
C GLU A 1000 -52.20 44.29 -10.62
N VAL A 1001 -52.98 44.89 -11.54
CA VAL A 1001 -52.45 45.38 -12.82
C VAL A 1001 -51.37 46.43 -12.55
N GLY A 1002 -50.21 46.27 -13.19
CA GLY A 1002 -49.08 47.15 -12.97
C GLY A 1002 -49.37 48.59 -13.39
N MET A 1003 -49.04 49.53 -12.50
CA MET A 1003 -49.36 50.95 -12.66
C MET A 1003 -48.14 51.82 -12.34
N ALA A 1004 -48.16 53.08 -12.80
CA ALA A 1004 -47.14 54.05 -12.47
C ALA A 1004 -47.14 54.34 -10.94
N PRO A 1005 -45.98 54.57 -10.30
CA PRO A 1005 -45.87 54.74 -8.84
C PRO A 1005 -46.75 55.88 -8.30
N LYS A 1006 -46.96 56.97 -9.05
CA LYS A 1006 -47.84 58.08 -8.65
C LYS A 1006 -49.32 57.73 -8.64
N CYS A 1007 -49.72 56.69 -9.38
CA CYS A 1007 -51.10 56.21 -9.46
C CYS A 1007 -51.36 55.04 -8.49
N CYS A 1008 -50.32 54.52 -7.84
CA CYS A 1008 -50.37 53.35 -6.97
C CYS A 1008 -50.80 53.72 -5.55
N LYS A 1009 -51.94 53.18 -5.11
CA LYS A 1009 -52.43 53.30 -3.74
C LYS A 1009 -52.01 52.07 -2.93
N ILE A 1010 -50.76 52.08 -2.45
CA ILE A 1010 -50.23 51.05 -1.54
C ILE A 1010 -49.90 51.69 -0.19
N GLU A 1011 -50.31 51.04 0.90
CA GLU A 1011 -50.01 51.51 2.26
C GLU A 1011 -48.54 51.28 2.62
N SER A 1012 -48.02 52.12 3.53
CA SER A 1012 -46.66 51.96 4.05
C SER A 1012 -46.49 50.60 4.74
N GLY A 1013 -45.47 49.84 4.31
CA GLY A 1013 -45.24 48.48 4.77
C GLY A 1013 -45.95 47.40 3.93
N GLY A 1014 -46.67 47.78 2.87
CA GLY A 1014 -47.22 46.86 1.88
C GLY A 1014 -46.14 46.15 1.05
N LEU A 1015 -46.49 45.03 0.44
CA LEU A 1015 -45.61 44.29 -0.47
C LEU A 1015 -45.95 44.67 -1.91
N ALA A 1016 -44.93 44.86 -2.75
CA ALA A 1016 -45.11 45.06 -4.17
C ALA A 1016 -43.93 44.50 -4.96
N VAL A 1017 -44.22 44.10 -6.20
CA VAL A 1017 -43.18 43.92 -7.22
C VAL A 1017 -42.90 45.29 -7.83
N ILE A 1018 -41.64 45.68 -7.89
CA ILE A 1018 -41.22 46.99 -8.38
C ILE A 1018 -40.30 46.79 -9.57
N GLU A 1019 -40.61 47.47 -10.68
CA GLU A 1019 -39.72 47.58 -11.81
C GLU A 1019 -38.98 48.91 -11.77
N THR A 1020 -37.65 48.87 -11.82
CA THR A 1020 -36.79 50.05 -11.70
C THR A 1020 -35.80 50.15 -12.86
N GLU A 1021 -35.36 51.37 -13.18
CA GLU A 1021 -34.26 51.62 -14.13
C GLU A 1021 -32.86 51.52 -13.49
N GLU A 1022 -32.80 51.30 -12.18
CA GLU A 1022 -31.56 51.33 -11.40
C GLU A 1022 -30.97 49.92 -11.28
N GLY A 1023 -29.82 49.70 -11.93
CA GLY A 1023 -29.20 48.38 -12.08
C GLY A 1023 -28.78 47.68 -10.78
N SER A 1024 -28.80 48.37 -9.63
CA SER A 1024 -28.46 47.80 -8.32
C SER A 1024 -29.64 47.16 -7.58
N VAL A 1025 -30.89 47.43 -7.99
CA VAL A 1025 -32.10 46.91 -7.32
C VAL A 1025 -32.86 45.90 -8.16
N GLY A 1026 -32.83 46.00 -9.50
CA GLY A 1026 -33.54 45.06 -10.37
C GLY A 1026 -35.05 45.05 -10.16
N ASN A 1027 -35.73 44.01 -10.69
CA ASN A 1027 -37.17 43.80 -10.54
C ASN A 1027 -37.45 42.89 -9.35
N GLU A 1028 -37.58 43.46 -8.15
CA GLU A 1028 -37.64 42.72 -6.89
C GLU A 1028 -38.99 42.86 -6.18
N ILE A 1029 -39.34 41.83 -5.40
CA ILE A 1029 -40.46 41.89 -4.44
C ILE A 1029 -39.93 42.54 -3.17
N LYS A 1030 -40.43 43.73 -2.85
CA LYS A 1030 -39.98 44.51 -1.69
C LYS A 1030 -41.15 44.89 -0.81
N ARG A 1031 -40.82 45.17 0.45
CA ARG A 1031 -41.71 45.89 1.34
C ARG A 1031 -41.52 47.38 1.09
N VAL A 1032 -42.59 48.06 0.70
CA VAL A 1032 -42.53 49.43 0.21
C VAL A 1032 -43.08 50.41 1.23
N TYR A 1033 -42.40 51.54 1.36
CA TYR A 1033 -42.86 52.70 2.13
C TYR A 1033 -42.84 53.90 1.19
N PRO A 1034 -43.98 54.18 0.51
CA PRO A 1034 -44.09 55.31 -0.41
C PRO A 1034 -43.92 56.64 0.34
N LYS A 1035 -42.99 57.49 -0.10
CA LYS A 1035 -42.92 58.91 0.30
C LYS A 1035 -43.17 59.81 -0.92
N LYS A 1036 -43.23 61.14 -0.71
CA LYS A 1036 -43.63 62.11 -1.75
C LYS A 1036 -42.69 62.14 -2.96
N ASP A 1037 -41.38 62.02 -2.73
CA ASP A 1037 -40.35 62.18 -3.77
C ASP A 1037 -39.55 60.87 -4.02
N ASN A 1038 -39.49 59.97 -3.02
CA ASN A 1038 -38.74 58.71 -3.06
C ASN A 1038 -39.54 57.59 -2.40
N TRP A 1039 -39.31 56.33 -2.75
CA TRP A 1039 -39.83 55.16 -2.04
C TRP A 1039 -38.70 54.48 -1.27
N ILE A 1040 -38.99 54.04 -0.04
CA ILE A 1040 -38.05 53.24 0.75
C ILE A 1040 -38.44 51.77 0.62
N LEU A 1041 -37.50 50.95 0.19
CA LEU A 1041 -37.68 49.54 -0.07
C LEU A 1041 -36.90 48.73 0.95
N PHE A 1042 -37.60 47.89 1.70
CA PHE A 1042 -37.02 46.91 2.60
C PHE A 1042 -37.10 45.52 1.99
N SER A 1043 -36.24 44.60 2.46
CA SER A 1043 -36.44 43.17 2.19
C SER A 1043 -37.89 42.79 2.56
N ALA A 1044 -38.50 41.96 1.73
CA ALA A 1044 -39.84 41.44 2.03
C ALA A 1044 -39.80 40.54 3.28
N ASN A 1045 -38.65 39.90 3.55
CA ASN A 1045 -38.35 39.16 4.77
C ASN A 1045 -37.99 40.12 5.92
N PRO A 1046 -38.83 40.25 6.96
CA PRO A 1046 -38.58 41.15 8.08
C PRO A 1046 -37.42 40.71 9.00
N LEU A 1047 -36.89 39.49 8.83
CA LEU A 1047 -35.79 38.94 9.62
C LEU A 1047 -34.41 39.10 8.94
N GLU A 1048 -34.37 39.54 7.69
CA GLU A 1048 -33.12 39.76 6.97
C GLU A 1048 -32.56 41.17 7.25
N PRO A 1049 -31.32 41.28 7.75
CA PRO A 1049 -30.73 42.56 8.12
C PRO A 1049 -30.10 43.26 6.90
N TYR A 1050 -30.87 43.45 5.83
CA TYR A 1050 -30.42 44.27 4.70
C TYR A 1050 -30.71 45.75 4.94
N THR A 1051 -29.77 46.60 4.52
CA THR A 1051 -29.98 48.05 4.51
C THR A 1051 -31.11 48.40 3.52
N PRO A 1052 -32.08 49.24 3.90
CA PRO A 1052 -33.17 49.63 3.01
C PRO A 1052 -32.66 50.46 1.82
N ASP A 1053 -33.20 50.18 0.64
CA ASP A 1053 -32.90 50.92 -0.58
C ASP A 1053 -33.83 52.15 -0.68
N ILE A 1054 -33.27 53.33 -0.94
CA ILE A 1054 -34.06 54.56 -1.11
C ILE A 1054 -34.03 54.93 -2.60
N ILE A 1055 -35.17 54.81 -3.29
CA ILE A 1055 -35.25 54.99 -4.74
C ILE A 1055 -36.11 56.21 -5.08
N PRO A 1056 -35.62 57.19 -5.86
CA PRO A 1056 -36.43 58.29 -6.38
C PRO A 1056 -37.61 57.77 -7.22
N ILE A 1057 -38.80 58.39 -7.08
CA ILE A 1057 -40.02 57.96 -7.80
C ILE A 1057 -39.81 57.93 -9.32
N GLU A 1058 -39.00 58.83 -9.86
CA GLU A 1058 -38.71 58.95 -11.28
C GLU A 1058 -37.97 57.73 -11.85
N LYS A 1059 -37.26 56.96 -11.00
CA LYS A 1059 -36.55 55.74 -11.38
C LYS A 1059 -37.41 54.47 -11.29
N ILE A 1060 -38.65 54.58 -10.79
CA ILE A 1060 -39.59 53.47 -10.69
C ILE A 1060 -40.51 53.50 -11.92
N LYS A 1061 -40.40 52.49 -12.78
CA LYS A 1061 -41.20 52.37 -14.01
C LYS A 1061 -42.63 51.97 -13.73
N LYS A 1062 -42.80 50.87 -12.98
CA LYS A 1062 -44.08 50.21 -12.80
C LYS A 1062 -44.10 49.48 -11.46
N VAL A 1063 -45.26 49.46 -10.82
CA VAL A 1063 -45.47 48.84 -9.51
C VAL A 1063 -46.67 47.91 -9.59
N TRP A 1064 -46.50 46.69 -9.09
CA TRP A 1064 -47.57 45.70 -8.95
C TRP A 1064 -47.76 45.39 -7.45
N PRO A 1065 -48.76 45.99 -6.80
CA PRO A 1065 -49.10 45.68 -5.41
C PRO A 1065 -49.44 44.20 -5.22
N LEU A 1066 -48.84 43.56 -4.21
CA LEU A 1066 -49.17 42.19 -3.83
C LEU A 1066 -50.53 42.16 -3.14
N LYS A 1067 -51.41 41.29 -3.62
CA LYS A 1067 -52.75 41.04 -3.07
C LYS A 1067 -52.91 39.64 -2.49
N GLY A 1068 -51.88 38.79 -2.59
CA GLY A 1068 -51.88 37.47 -1.97
C GLY A 1068 -50.74 36.57 -2.44
N VAL A 1069 -50.72 35.35 -1.92
CA VAL A 1069 -49.80 34.27 -2.32
C VAL A 1069 -50.62 33.02 -2.58
N ILE A 1070 -50.30 32.30 -3.64
CA ILE A 1070 -50.88 31.02 -4.01
C ILE A 1070 -49.77 29.98 -3.92
N PHE A 1071 -49.91 29.04 -2.99
CA PHE A 1071 -48.86 28.08 -2.64
C PHE A 1071 -48.80 26.91 -3.61
N GLU A 1072 -49.95 26.45 -4.12
CA GLU A 1072 -50.02 25.39 -5.13
C GLU A 1072 -51.28 25.50 -6.00
N VAL A 1073 -51.12 25.28 -7.30
CA VAL A 1073 -52.20 25.05 -8.24
C VAL A 1073 -51.77 23.87 -9.09
N ALA A 1074 -52.57 22.80 -9.11
CA ALA A 1074 -52.28 21.59 -9.87
C ALA A 1074 -51.85 21.97 -11.30
N GLU A 1075 -50.58 21.73 -11.63
CA GLU A 1075 -50.12 21.83 -13.01
C GLU A 1075 -50.87 20.76 -13.81
N ASN A 1076 -51.57 21.18 -14.86
CA ASN A 1076 -52.22 20.24 -15.76
C ASN A 1076 -51.18 19.24 -16.26
N GLN A 1077 -51.38 17.96 -15.97
CA GLN A 1077 -50.83 16.88 -16.78
C GLN A 1077 -51.38 17.05 -18.19
N PHE A 1078 -50.58 17.60 -19.09
CA PHE A 1078 -50.56 17.32 -20.53
C PHE A 1078 -49.17 17.58 -21.08
#